data_AF-A0A849RV16-F1
#
_entry.id   AF-A0A849RV16-F1
#
_cell.length_a   1.000
_cell.length_b   1.000
_cell.length_c   1.000
_cell.angle_alpha   90.00
_cell.angle_beta   90.00
_cell.angle_gamma   90.00
#
_symmetry.space_group_name_H-M   'P 1'
#
loop_
_entity.id
_entity.type
_entity.pdbx_description
1 polymer ?
#
loop_
_entity_poly.entity_id
_entity_poly.type
_entity_poly.pdbx_seq_one_letter_code
_entity_poly.pdbx_strand_id
1 'polypeptide(L)'
;VFHIAARSLACQGLSIFGDHSDVMSARMTGFGLLCSNSPQEVLDLALIAHAVALESRIPLMHFFDGFRTSHEVAKINALDTAVVRAMIDDAWVTAHRNRALTPDKPVLRGTAQNPDVYFQGREAVNSYYQAMPEIVQNAMNLFAGLTGRQYQLFEYSGAADAERVIVIMGSAAEVVAETLAYLNREGAGVGLLKVHLYRPFSPEHLLAALPASCRKIAVLDRTKEPGSDGEPLYKDVLTALAQDVSGDAPKFAALPKVVGGRYGLSSKEFTPGMVKAVFDELAKPQPKNHFTIGIHDDVTHTSLDWDDSYRTDALADTFQAMFYGLGSDGTVSANKNSIKIIGEATELYAQGYFVYDSKKSGAMTVSHLRFGPQPIQSTYLIADNDAHFIGCHQPIFLERLDLLANAAPNAVFLLNTPEPPERVWDTLPAALQQHLLAKNIRFYVIDGYAVAEKSGMGKRINTIMQTCFFAISGVLPQDTAITAIKHAVEKTYGKKGQRIVELNFKAIDETLAGLHAVPLPSAVTSGFDIQDHIADNAPDFVKRVTGEIIAGRGNALPVSAMPIDGTFPTGTAAYEKRNLALAIPVWESDLCTQCGKCVMVCPHTAIRSKIYANDALTDVPVTFKYAAMLGKDFPDGLSMSYQVAPEDCTGCSLCVDICPIRDKANASRKALNMRPQAPLRDSERSNWEYFLQLPEYDRRLLKTNTIKGAMVLQPLFEFSGACVGCGETPYIKLASQLFGDRMMVANATGCSSIYGGNLPTTPWTKNAQGKGPAWSNSLFEDNAEFGLGMRIALDRQHAYAQELVRALSPELGEETVAALLNADQSDEAGLYEQRERVAALKLQLQALTDPKAHTLLELADSLCKKSVWIIGGDGWAYDIGFGGVDHVLASGRNVNILVLDTEVYSNTGGQTSKSTPLGAVAKFSASGKATAKKDLALLAMDYSNVYVAHVAYAGKDVQTLNAFLEAEAHDGPSIIIAYAPCIAHGVDLSNNHRQQMLAVKSGHWPLFRFDPRKAAQGKNPMHLDSAEPSIPYRDFVKTETRFSMLWQTHPEAAEQFLAQAQEDVRNRYRYYKQLSELDWSETTRVSAVKAQLKNEPTQETDHG
;
A
#
# COMPACT_ATOMS: atom_id res chain seq x y z
N VAL A 1 16.93 16.88 16.15
CA VAL A 1 15.79 16.07 16.62
C VAL A 1 15.25 15.27 15.45
N PHE A 2 14.96 13.98 15.64
CA PHE A 2 14.16 13.17 14.73
C PHE A 2 12.73 13.08 15.25
N HIS A 3 11.75 13.23 14.36
CA HIS A 3 10.33 13.06 14.66
C HIS A 3 9.85 11.78 13.99
N ILE A 4 9.52 10.77 14.79
CA ILE A 4 9.23 9.42 14.31
C ILE A 4 7.77 9.08 14.60
N ALA A 5 6.99 8.89 13.54
CA ALA A 5 5.71 8.20 13.64
C ALA A 5 6.01 6.68 13.72
N ALA A 6 6.15 6.17 14.94
CA ALA A 6 6.64 4.83 15.24
C ALA A 6 5.81 3.75 14.54
N ARG A 7 6.47 2.79 13.90
CA ARG A 7 5.89 1.82 12.96
C ARG A 7 6.50 0.43 13.13
N SER A 8 5.70 -0.59 12.86
CA SER A 8 6.14 -1.99 12.74
C SER A 8 7.27 -2.17 11.72
N LEU A 9 8.25 -3.01 12.08
CA LEU A 9 9.23 -3.55 11.14
C LEU A 9 8.63 -4.71 10.32
N ALA A 10 9.11 -4.90 9.09
CA ALA A 10 8.70 -6.03 8.25
C ALA A 10 9.35 -7.32 8.75
N CYS A 11 8.52 -8.30 9.15
CA CYS A 11 8.94 -9.60 9.69
C CYS A 11 8.38 -10.73 8.81
N GLN A 12 7.31 -11.41 9.25
CA GLN A 12 6.54 -12.36 8.43
C GLN A 12 5.74 -11.68 7.30
N GLY A 13 5.63 -10.35 7.36
CA GLY A 13 4.99 -9.52 6.37
C GLY A 13 5.26 -8.04 6.66
N LEU A 14 5.04 -7.21 5.66
CA LEU A 14 5.09 -5.76 5.80
C LEU A 14 3.86 -5.26 6.56
N SER A 15 4.07 -4.34 7.51
CA SER A 15 2.98 -3.53 8.05
C SER A 15 3.32 -2.04 7.96
N ILE A 16 2.33 -1.22 7.59
CA ILE A 16 2.43 0.24 7.62
C ILE A 16 2.05 0.85 8.96
N PHE A 17 1.47 0.05 9.85
CA PHE A 17 0.79 0.50 11.04
C PHE A 17 1.73 0.65 12.25
N GLY A 18 1.24 1.31 13.28
CA GLY A 18 2.04 1.77 14.41
C GLY A 18 2.28 0.74 15.50
N ASP A 19 3.55 0.58 15.87
CA ASP A 19 4.05 0.04 17.12
C ASP A 19 5.47 0.61 17.37
N HIS A 20 6.19 0.16 18.39
CA HIS A 20 7.49 0.72 18.78
C HIS A 20 8.70 -0.10 18.27
N SER A 21 8.51 -1.09 17.39
CA SER A 21 9.60 -1.97 16.96
C SER A 21 10.75 -1.22 16.27
N ASP A 22 10.46 -0.17 15.50
CA ASP A 22 11.47 0.68 14.87
C ASP A 22 12.28 1.49 15.89
N VAL A 23 11.64 2.22 16.80
CA VAL A 23 12.32 3.04 17.81
C VAL A 23 13.11 2.18 18.79
N MET A 24 12.56 1.01 19.18
CA MET A 24 13.25 0.07 20.09
C MET A 24 14.48 -0.57 19.45
N SER A 25 14.53 -0.69 18.13
CA SER A 25 15.70 -1.15 17.39
C SER A 25 16.85 -0.13 17.38
N ALA A 26 16.56 1.14 17.71
CA ALA A 26 17.55 2.22 17.76
C ALA A 26 17.91 2.67 19.20
N ARG A 27 17.40 2.00 20.24
CA ARG A 27 17.55 2.43 21.65
C ARG A 27 19.00 2.50 22.16
N MET A 28 19.93 1.79 21.51
CA MET A 28 21.35 1.74 21.88
C MET A 28 22.23 2.75 21.15
N THR A 29 21.66 3.57 20.25
CA THR A 29 22.41 4.52 19.41
C THR A 29 23.02 5.69 20.19
N GLY A 30 22.57 5.94 21.42
CA GLY A 30 22.91 7.12 22.22
C GLY A 30 21.99 8.33 21.98
N PHE A 31 20.88 8.17 21.24
CA PHE A 31 19.85 9.21 21.21
C PHE A 31 19.08 9.25 22.53
N GLY A 32 18.61 10.45 22.90
CA GLY A 32 17.52 10.56 23.86
C GLY A 32 16.19 10.17 23.20
N LEU A 33 15.36 9.37 23.87
CA LEU A 33 14.07 8.90 23.35
C LEU A 33 12.95 9.53 24.17
N LEU A 34 12.15 10.39 23.53
CA LEU A 34 11.04 11.13 24.13
C LEU A 34 9.73 10.73 23.45
N CYS A 35 8.75 10.22 24.20
CA CYS A 35 7.48 9.73 23.69
C CYS A 35 6.32 10.70 23.96
N SER A 36 5.45 10.87 22.97
CA SER A 36 4.17 11.59 23.10
C SER A 36 2.99 10.62 23.02
N ASN A 37 2.01 10.81 23.91
CA ASN A 37 0.84 9.94 24.04
C ASN A 37 -0.38 10.45 23.25
N SER A 38 -0.46 11.75 22.92
CA SER A 38 -1.61 12.34 22.22
C SER A 38 -1.20 13.35 21.14
N PRO A 39 -2.10 13.75 20.21
CA PRO A 39 -1.80 14.81 19.25
C PRO A 39 -1.40 16.15 19.90
N GLN A 40 -1.94 16.48 21.08
CA GLN A 40 -1.52 17.65 21.85
C GLN A 40 -0.08 17.51 22.35
N GLU A 41 0.26 16.36 22.94
CA GLU A 41 1.63 16.10 23.41
C GLU A 41 2.64 16.09 22.27
N VAL A 42 2.27 15.64 21.07
CA VAL A 42 3.14 15.70 19.90
C VAL A 42 3.57 17.14 19.59
N LEU A 43 2.67 18.11 19.71
CA LEU A 43 3.01 19.53 19.52
C LEU A 43 3.95 20.01 20.64
N ASP A 44 3.61 19.70 21.89
CA ASP A 44 4.27 20.24 23.07
C ASP A 44 5.68 19.64 23.27
N LEU A 45 5.79 18.31 23.24
CA LEU A 45 7.05 17.58 23.39
C LEU A 45 7.97 17.74 22.19
N ALA A 46 7.45 18.09 21.00
CA ALA A 46 8.31 18.49 19.89
C ALA A 46 9.12 19.76 20.22
N LEU A 47 8.48 20.79 20.78
CA LEU A 47 9.18 22.01 21.18
C LEU A 47 10.19 21.75 22.31
N ILE A 48 9.78 20.99 23.33
CA ILE A 48 10.67 20.57 24.43
C ILE A 48 11.88 19.81 23.88
N ALA A 49 11.68 18.85 22.96
CA ALA A 49 12.79 18.10 22.36
C ALA A 49 13.79 19.00 21.62
N HIS A 50 13.34 20.05 20.93
CA HIS A 50 14.25 21.00 20.26
C HIS A 50 15.05 21.84 21.24
N ALA A 51 14.42 22.31 22.32
CA ALA A 51 15.11 23.05 23.39
C ALA A 51 16.17 22.17 24.06
N VAL A 52 15.78 20.97 24.50
CA VAL A 52 16.67 19.99 25.16
C VAL A 52 17.85 19.61 24.25
N ALA A 53 17.62 19.40 22.95
CA ALA A 53 18.71 19.01 22.03
C ALA A 53 19.82 20.08 21.93
N LEU A 54 19.45 21.36 22.06
CA LEU A 54 20.41 22.46 22.05
C LEU A 54 21.19 22.56 23.37
N GLU A 55 20.49 22.46 24.49
CA GLU A 55 21.07 22.54 25.83
C GLU A 55 21.98 21.33 26.14
N SER A 56 21.43 20.12 26.05
CA SER A 56 22.12 18.86 26.38
C SER A 56 23.21 18.49 25.37
N ARG A 57 23.12 19.01 24.13
CA ARG A 57 23.94 18.58 22.97
C ARG A 57 23.77 17.11 22.59
N ILE A 58 22.76 16.42 23.12
CA ILE A 58 22.43 15.04 22.77
C ILE A 58 21.31 15.09 21.71
N PRO A 59 21.40 14.30 20.63
CA PRO A 59 20.32 14.21 19.66
C PRO A 59 19.11 13.48 20.26
N LEU A 60 17.89 13.97 19.99
CA LEU A 60 16.64 13.34 20.43
C LEU A 60 15.88 12.66 19.28
N MET A 61 15.32 11.48 19.56
CA MET A 61 14.19 10.87 18.86
C MET A 61 12.92 11.20 19.64
N HIS A 62 12.16 12.18 19.15
CA HIS A 62 10.79 12.40 19.59
C HIS A 62 9.88 11.49 18.76
N PHE A 63 9.15 10.58 19.41
CA PHE A 63 8.30 9.62 18.72
C PHE A 63 6.88 9.55 19.29
N PHE A 64 5.97 9.09 18.45
CA PHE A 64 4.55 8.95 18.72
C PHE A 64 3.96 7.86 17.81
N ASP A 65 2.85 7.27 18.21
CA ASP A 65 2.35 6.06 17.56
C ASP A 65 1.86 6.32 16.13
N GLY A 66 2.42 5.58 15.18
CA GLY A 66 2.04 5.64 13.77
C GLY A 66 0.57 5.29 13.58
N PHE A 67 -0.11 6.05 12.71
CA PHE A 67 -1.56 6.07 12.53
C PHE A 67 -2.33 6.52 13.78
N ARG A 68 -2.22 5.78 14.89
CA ARG A 68 -3.03 5.98 16.10
C ARG A 68 -2.91 7.38 16.69
N THR A 69 -1.74 8.00 16.60
CA THR A 69 -1.52 9.42 16.94
C THR A 69 -1.20 10.24 15.69
N SER A 70 -0.36 9.73 14.79
CA SER A 70 0.12 10.53 13.65
C SER A 70 -0.95 10.88 12.61
N HIS A 71 -2.05 10.12 12.55
CA HIS A 71 -3.17 10.33 11.62
C HIS A 71 -4.50 10.60 12.34
N GLU A 72 -4.50 10.64 13.67
CA GLU A 72 -5.63 11.13 14.44
C GLU A 72 -5.74 12.65 14.29
N VAL A 73 -6.91 13.12 13.88
CA VAL A 73 -7.22 14.54 13.79
C VAL A 73 -7.88 14.93 15.11
N ALA A 74 -7.27 15.84 15.86
CA ALA A 74 -7.82 16.34 17.11
C ALA A 74 -7.81 17.89 17.13
N LYS A 75 -8.79 18.48 17.84
CA LYS A 75 -8.72 19.89 18.24
C LYS A 75 -7.63 20.04 19.31
N ILE A 76 -6.62 20.86 19.06
CA ILE A 76 -5.47 21.08 19.95
C ILE A 76 -5.29 22.56 20.27
N ASN A 77 -4.60 22.84 21.38
CA ASN A 77 -4.15 24.15 21.77
C ASN A 77 -2.81 24.46 21.08
N ALA A 78 -2.88 25.32 20.06
CA ALA A 78 -1.70 25.75 19.32
C ALA A 78 -0.71 26.55 20.21
N LEU A 79 0.56 26.54 19.81
CA LEU A 79 1.61 27.32 20.49
C LEU A 79 1.79 28.68 19.82
N ASP A 80 1.84 29.72 20.63
CA ASP A 80 2.23 31.05 20.17
C ASP A 80 3.72 31.11 19.83
N THR A 81 4.06 31.93 18.84
CA THR A 81 5.47 32.14 18.44
C THR A 81 6.32 32.66 19.61
N ALA A 82 5.72 33.42 20.55
CA ALA A 82 6.40 33.91 21.75
C ALA A 82 6.85 32.76 22.67
N VAL A 83 6.01 31.72 22.85
CA VAL A 83 6.37 30.52 23.63
C VAL A 83 7.52 29.78 22.96
N VAL A 84 7.45 29.59 21.63
CA VAL A 84 8.52 28.96 20.86
C VAL A 84 9.86 29.69 21.04
N ARG A 85 9.84 31.03 21.04
CA ARG A 85 11.04 31.84 21.27
C ARG A 85 11.54 31.75 22.71
N ALA A 86 10.66 31.80 23.70
CA ALA A 86 11.03 31.73 25.11
C ALA A 86 11.64 30.37 25.51
N MET A 87 11.30 29.29 24.79
CA MET A 87 11.87 27.96 25.01
C MET A 87 13.30 27.78 24.48
N ILE A 88 13.83 28.69 23.65
CA ILE A 88 15.14 28.53 22.99
C ILE A 88 16.11 29.63 23.46
N ASP A 89 17.16 29.23 24.19
CA ASP A 89 18.25 30.14 24.58
C ASP A 89 19.26 30.34 23.43
N ASP A 90 19.49 31.61 23.06
CA ASP A 90 20.45 32.03 22.03
C ASP A 90 21.90 31.64 22.36
N ALA A 91 22.25 31.47 23.64
CA ALA A 91 23.55 31.01 24.08
C ALA A 91 23.81 29.57 23.60
N TRP A 92 22.80 28.69 23.66
CA TRP A 92 22.93 27.30 23.19
C TRP A 92 23.07 27.23 21.67
N VAL A 93 22.30 28.05 20.94
CA VAL A 93 22.41 28.19 19.49
C VAL A 93 23.80 28.69 19.09
N THR A 94 24.29 29.73 19.77
CA THR A 94 25.63 30.28 19.55
C THR A 94 26.71 29.23 19.83
N ALA A 95 26.59 28.49 20.93
CA ALA A 95 27.52 27.42 21.25
C ALA A 95 27.52 26.34 20.16
N HIS A 96 26.35 25.93 19.64
CA HIS A 96 26.24 24.96 18.56
C HIS A 96 26.97 25.44 17.29
N ARG A 97 26.73 26.69 16.87
CA ARG A 97 27.42 27.31 15.72
C ARG A 97 28.94 27.36 15.91
N ASN A 98 29.41 27.67 17.11
CA ASN A 98 30.84 27.72 17.42
C ASN A 98 31.56 26.36 17.31
N ARG A 99 30.82 25.24 17.21
CA ARG A 99 31.37 23.88 16.99
C ARG A 99 31.22 23.38 15.55
N ALA A 100 30.70 24.21 14.63
CA ALA A 100 30.58 23.84 13.22
C ALA A 100 31.95 23.66 12.55
N LEU A 101 32.02 22.87 11.47
CA LEU A 101 33.21 22.84 10.63
C LEU A 101 33.27 24.14 9.82
N THR A 102 34.37 24.87 9.92
CA THR A 102 34.68 26.01 9.05
C THR A 102 36.19 26.03 8.75
N PRO A 103 36.60 26.33 7.51
CA PRO A 103 38.02 26.52 7.19
C PRO A 103 38.65 27.70 7.96
N ASP A 104 37.87 28.65 8.48
CA ASP A 104 38.38 29.79 9.26
C ASP A 104 38.80 29.40 10.69
N LYS A 105 38.29 28.27 11.20
CA LYS A 105 38.60 27.68 12.51
C LYS A 105 38.60 26.15 12.40
N PRO A 106 39.57 25.56 11.69
CA PRO A 106 39.52 24.15 11.33
C PRO A 106 39.72 23.26 12.56
N VAL A 107 38.95 22.16 12.62
CA VAL A 107 39.07 21.09 13.60
C VAL A 107 38.91 19.74 12.90
N LEU A 108 39.51 18.69 13.45
CA LEU A 108 39.36 17.32 12.97
C LEU A 108 38.29 16.57 13.78
N ARG A 109 37.40 15.84 13.10
CA ARG A 109 36.37 14.98 13.72
C ARG A 109 36.22 13.69 12.93
N GLY A 110 35.83 12.59 13.58
CA GLY A 110 35.70 11.27 12.94
C GLY A 110 37.02 10.55 12.70
N THR A 111 37.98 10.71 13.63
CA THR A 111 39.28 10.02 13.57
C THR A 111 39.14 8.51 13.71
N ALA A 112 40.04 7.75 13.11
CA ALA A 112 40.26 6.34 13.47
C ALA A 112 41.07 6.27 14.78
N GLN A 113 40.62 5.46 15.74
CA GLN A 113 41.25 5.34 17.05
C GLN A 113 41.62 3.89 17.35
N ASN A 114 42.80 3.70 17.95
CA ASN A 114 43.26 2.40 18.43
C ASN A 114 42.65 2.08 19.82
N PRO A 115 42.76 0.83 20.30
CA PRO A 115 42.22 0.43 21.60
C PRO A 115 42.78 1.19 22.81
N ASP A 116 43.96 1.80 22.69
CA ASP A 116 44.64 2.56 23.74
C ASP A 116 43.92 3.85 24.15
N VAL A 117 43.09 4.42 23.28
CA VAL A 117 42.33 5.66 23.55
C VAL A 117 40.84 5.58 23.26
N TYR A 118 40.38 4.60 22.47
CA TYR A 118 38.97 4.50 22.06
C TYR A 118 38.02 4.40 23.26
N PHE A 119 38.36 3.58 24.26
CA PHE A 119 37.48 3.39 25.41
C PHE A 119 37.36 4.69 26.23
N GLN A 120 38.47 5.35 26.52
CA GLN A 120 38.49 6.65 27.23
C GLN A 120 37.71 7.71 26.43
N GLY A 121 37.88 7.75 25.10
CA GLY A 121 37.14 8.66 24.23
C GLY A 121 35.64 8.38 24.22
N ARG A 122 35.23 7.10 24.33
CA ARG A 122 33.82 6.71 24.38
C ARG A 122 33.15 7.11 25.70
N GLU A 123 33.86 7.00 26.83
CA GLU A 123 33.36 7.37 28.16
C GLU A 123 33.38 8.89 28.42
N ALA A 124 34.12 9.66 27.62
CA ALA A 124 34.26 11.11 27.79
C ALA A 124 32.94 11.90 27.67
N VAL A 125 31.86 11.27 27.19
CA VAL A 125 30.53 11.90 27.03
C VAL A 125 29.59 11.68 28.21
N ASN A 126 29.95 10.87 29.21
CA ASN A 126 29.04 10.42 30.27
C ASN A 126 28.35 11.56 31.02
N SER A 127 29.06 12.65 31.30
CA SER A 127 28.51 13.81 32.00
C SER A 127 27.33 14.47 31.26
N TYR A 128 27.32 14.42 29.93
CA TYR A 128 26.19 14.91 29.14
C TYR A 128 24.93 14.06 29.33
N TYR A 129 25.09 12.74 29.35
CA TYR A 129 23.96 11.80 29.52
C TYR A 129 23.44 11.80 30.96
N GLN A 130 24.33 11.94 31.94
CA GLN A 130 23.97 12.05 33.36
C GLN A 130 23.17 13.33 33.65
N ALA A 131 23.50 14.45 33.01
CA ALA A 131 22.78 15.72 33.18
C ALA A 131 21.44 15.79 32.42
N MET A 132 21.24 14.93 31.40
CA MET A 132 20.11 15.05 30.49
C MET A 132 18.72 14.89 31.13
N PRO A 133 18.46 13.96 32.07
CA PRO A 133 17.16 13.87 32.73
C PRO A 133 16.71 15.19 33.37
N GLU A 134 17.60 15.83 34.12
CA GLU A 134 17.34 17.14 34.75
C GLU A 134 17.10 18.24 33.71
N ILE A 135 17.89 18.27 32.63
CA ILE A 135 17.70 19.21 31.53
C ILE A 135 16.30 19.04 30.91
N VAL A 136 15.86 17.80 30.66
CA VAL A 136 14.52 17.53 30.13
C VAL A 136 13.45 17.99 31.11
N GLN A 137 13.61 17.68 32.40
CA GLN A 137 12.64 18.08 33.42
C GLN A 137 12.54 19.61 33.55
N ASN A 138 13.66 20.31 33.50
CA ASN A 138 13.69 21.77 33.52
C ASN A 138 13.03 22.37 32.28
N ALA A 139 13.23 21.79 31.10
CA ALA A 139 12.54 22.21 29.89
C ALA A 139 11.01 21.98 29.99
N MET A 140 10.57 20.85 30.57
CA MET A 140 9.15 20.60 30.85
C MET A 140 8.57 21.62 31.83
N ASN A 141 9.31 21.98 32.88
CA ASN A 141 8.90 22.98 33.87
C ASN A 141 8.80 24.39 33.26
N LEU A 142 9.78 24.78 32.42
CA LEU A 142 9.73 26.04 31.69
C LEU A 142 8.51 26.09 30.77
N PHE A 143 8.28 25.02 30.03
CA PHE A 143 7.12 24.90 29.15
C PHE A 143 5.80 25.04 29.93
N ALA A 144 5.71 24.43 31.11
CA ALA A 144 4.56 24.58 31.99
C ALA A 144 4.37 26.02 32.47
N GLY A 145 5.44 26.71 32.85
CA GLY A 145 5.38 28.13 33.23
C GLY A 145 4.90 29.05 32.10
N LEU A 146 5.15 28.67 30.83
CA LEU A 146 4.75 29.44 29.66
C LEU A 146 3.34 29.10 29.15
N THR A 147 2.86 27.88 29.37
CA THR A 147 1.65 27.36 28.72
C THR A 147 0.57 26.83 29.66
N GLY A 148 0.90 26.64 30.94
CA GLY A 148 0.07 25.98 31.94
C GLY A 148 0.03 24.45 31.85
N ARG A 149 0.69 23.83 30.85
CA ARG A 149 0.70 22.37 30.65
C ARG A 149 1.99 21.76 31.20
N GLN A 150 1.88 21.01 32.29
CA GLN A 150 3.00 20.38 32.98
C GLN A 150 3.24 18.96 32.47
N TYR A 151 4.51 18.61 32.29
CA TYR A 151 4.96 17.25 32.00
C TYR A 151 6.02 16.80 33.02
N GLN A 152 6.20 15.49 33.16
CA GLN A 152 7.25 14.88 33.97
C GLN A 152 7.94 13.80 33.16
N LEU A 153 9.21 13.49 33.46
CA LEU A 153 9.92 12.38 32.80
C LEU A 153 9.12 11.07 32.88
N PHE A 154 8.57 10.82 34.07
CA PHE A 154 7.64 9.75 34.40
C PHE A 154 6.45 10.39 35.12
N GLU A 155 5.26 10.27 34.55
CA GLU A 155 4.05 10.93 35.07
C GLU A 155 3.11 9.90 35.70
N TYR A 156 2.86 10.05 36.99
CA TYR A 156 1.92 9.19 37.72
C TYR A 156 0.51 9.80 37.76
N SER A 157 -0.50 8.95 37.56
CA SER A 157 -1.91 9.27 37.79
C SER A 157 -2.60 8.09 38.47
N GLY A 158 -3.59 8.36 39.33
CA GLY A 158 -4.36 7.34 40.04
C GLY A 158 -4.38 7.54 41.56
N ALA A 159 -4.75 6.49 42.29
CA ALA A 159 -4.84 6.56 43.75
C ALA A 159 -3.45 6.76 44.39
N ALA A 160 -3.32 7.63 45.39
CA ALA A 160 -2.04 7.89 46.06
C ALA A 160 -1.49 6.65 46.80
N ASP A 161 -2.38 5.74 47.18
CA ASP A 161 -2.13 4.48 47.86
C ASP A 161 -2.32 3.26 46.94
N ALA A 162 -2.25 3.44 45.61
CA ALA A 162 -2.43 2.34 44.67
C ALA A 162 -1.46 1.19 44.92
N GLU A 163 -1.98 -0.04 45.00
CA GLU A 163 -1.16 -1.26 45.13
C GLU A 163 -0.82 -1.89 43.76
N ARG A 164 -1.59 -1.55 42.72
CA ARG A 164 -1.48 -2.10 41.37
C ARG A 164 -1.31 -0.96 40.37
N VAL A 165 -0.21 -0.99 39.61
CA VAL A 165 0.15 0.08 38.67
C VAL A 165 0.43 -0.49 37.27
N ILE A 166 -0.05 0.17 36.24
CA ILE A 166 0.37 -0.06 34.85
C ILE A 166 1.47 0.95 34.49
N VAL A 167 2.57 0.48 33.90
CA VAL A 167 3.62 1.32 33.30
C VAL A 167 3.56 1.16 31.79
N ILE A 168 3.41 2.28 31.07
CA ILE A 168 3.18 2.26 29.62
C ILE A 168 3.68 3.55 28.96
N MET A 169 3.85 3.49 27.65
CA MET A 169 4.30 4.58 26.80
C MET A 169 3.49 4.62 25.50
N GLY A 170 3.28 5.81 24.94
CA GLY A 170 2.55 6.01 23.68
C GLY A 170 1.04 6.13 23.88
N SER A 171 0.28 6.02 22.80
CA SER A 171 -1.14 6.42 22.76
C SER A 171 -2.05 5.63 23.69
N ALA A 172 -1.65 4.40 24.04
CA ALA A 172 -2.40 3.57 24.97
C ALA A 172 -2.39 4.12 26.40
N ALA A 173 -1.44 5.00 26.75
CA ALA A 173 -1.47 5.70 28.02
C ALA A 173 -2.76 6.52 28.21
N GLU A 174 -3.33 7.06 27.14
CA GLU A 174 -4.61 7.78 27.18
C GLU A 174 -5.80 6.84 27.45
N VAL A 175 -5.82 5.64 26.84
CA VAL A 175 -6.85 4.62 27.13
C VAL A 175 -6.74 4.13 28.57
N VAL A 176 -5.51 3.92 29.07
CA VAL A 176 -5.31 3.53 30.47
C VAL A 176 -5.77 4.65 31.40
N ALA A 177 -5.45 5.91 31.12
CA ALA A 177 -5.88 7.05 31.93
C ALA A 177 -7.40 7.19 31.99
N GLU A 178 -8.08 7.05 30.85
CA GLU A 178 -9.55 7.07 30.76
C GLU A 178 -10.18 5.95 31.60
N THR A 179 -9.69 4.71 31.41
CA THR A 179 -10.20 3.53 32.13
C THR A 179 -9.90 3.61 33.62
N LEU A 180 -8.71 4.10 33.98
CA LEU A 180 -8.27 4.31 35.35
C LEU A 180 -9.20 5.28 36.10
N ALA A 181 -9.57 6.40 35.47
CA ALA A 181 -10.46 7.38 36.06
C ALA A 181 -11.82 6.75 36.40
N TYR A 182 -12.35 5.90 35.52
CA TYR A 182 -13.57 5.16 35.76
C TYR A 182 -13.42 4.14 36.91
N LEU A 183 -12.41 3.27 36.85
CA LEU A 183 -12.20 2.24 37.87
C LEU A 183 -11.94 2.81 39.27
N ASN A 184 -11.25 3.94 39.37
CA ASN A 184 -11.01 4.59 40.67
C ASN A 184 -12.25 5.25 41.25
N ARG A 185 -13.19 5.75 40.43
CA ARG A 185 -14.52 6.18 40.93
C ARG A 185 -15.31 5.01 41.49
N GLU A 186 -15.14 3.82 40.91
CA GLU A 186 -15.69 2.56 41.40
C GLU A 186 -14.92 1.95 42.59
N GLY A 187 -13.88 2.64 43.10
CA GLY A 187 -13.14 2.22 44.30
C GLY A 187 -12.02 1.20 44.08
N ALA A 188 -11.55 1.00 42.84
CA ALA A 188 -10.51 0.00 42.55
C ALA A 188 -9.11 0.32 43.12
N GLY A 189 -8.80 1.59 43.37
CA GLY A 189 -7.52 2.03 43.96
C GLY A 189 -6.29 1.64 43.10
N VAL A 190 -6.34 1.90 41.81
CA VAL A 190 -5.29 1.56 40.83
C VAL A 190 -4.53 2.79 40.35
N GLY A 191 -3.38 2.57 39.69
CA GLY A 191 -2.51 3.63 39.17
C GLY A 191 -1.97 3.38 37.77
N LEU A 192 -1.52 4.45 37.13
CA LEU A 192 -0.85 4.51 35.83
C LEU A 192 0.43 5.35 35.96
N LEU A 193 1.51 4.87 35.38
CA LEU A 193 2.73 5.63 35.17
C LEU A 193 3.02 5.73 33.67
N LYS A 194 2.93 6.95 33.13
CA LYS A 194 3.28 7.28 31.74
C LYS A 194 4.78 7.54 31.64
N VAL A 195 5.42 6.99 30.61
CA VAL A 195 6.85 7.22 30.34
C VAL A 195 6.99 8.24 29.20
N HIS A 196 7.46 9.44 29.49
CA HIS A 196 7.81 10.43 28.46
C HIS A 196 9.28 10.27 28.04
N LEU A 197 10.22 10.33 28.99
CA LEU A 197 11.64 10.15 28.69
C LEU A 197 12.05 8.68 28.87
N TYR A 198 12.10 7.93 27.77
CA TYR A 198 12.55 6.54 27.79
C TYR A 198 14.08 6.41 27.77
N ARG A 199 14.79 7.32 27.10
CA ARG A 199 16.26 7.39 27.14
C ARG A 199 16.75 8.84 27.26
N PRO A 200 17.79 9.10 28.09
CA PRO A 200 18.36 8.22 29.11
C PRO A 200 17.30 7.83 30.15
N PHE A 201 17.27 6.55 30.52
CA PHE A 201 16.31 6.07 31.51
C PHE A 201 16.80 6.50 32.89
N SER A 202 15.96 7.19 33.68
CA SER A 202 16.32 7.67 35.02
C SER A 202 15.59 6.85 36.09
N PRO A 203 16.24 5.84 36.71
CA PRO A 203 15.65 5.06 37.79
C PRO A 203 15.15 5.91 38.95
N GLU A 204 15.90 6.95 39.34
CA GLU A 204 15.55 7.86 40.42
C GLU A 204 14.18 8.52 40.19
N HIS A 205 13.97 9.10 39.01
CA HIS A 205 12.71 9.78 38.67
C HIS A 205 11.54 8.80 38.53
N LEU A 206 11.79 7.60 37.97
CA LEU A 206 10.79 6.53 37.91
C LEU A 206 10.33 6.13 39.32
N LEU A 207 11.30 5.82 40.19
CA LEU A 207 11.03 5.38 41.56
C LEU A 207 10.32 6.50 42.34
N ALA A 208 10.74 7.75 42.19
CA ALA A 208 10.09 8.90 42.81
C ALA A 208 8.60 9.00 42.44
N ALA A 209 8.25 8.80 41.17
CA ALA A 209 6.89 8.87 40.67
C ALA A 209 5.98 7.71 41.15
N LEU A 210 6.53 6.52 41.42
CA LEU A 210 5.73 5.37 41.88
C LEU A 210 5.24 5.53 43.33
N PRO A 211 4.00 5.16 43.67
CA PRO A 211 3.55 5.10 45.07
C PRO A 211 4.34 4.06 45.89
N ALA A 212 4.68 4.39 47.13
CA ALA A 212 5.34 3.44 48.05
C ALA A 212 4.44 2.24 48.44
N SER A 213 3.12 2.39 48.28
CA SER A 213 2.11 1.34 48.42
C SER A 213 2.15 0.31 47.29
N CYS A 214 2.82 0.60 46.17
CA CYS A 214 2.80 -0.29 45.01
C CYS A 214 3.37 -1.68 45.36
N ARG A 215 2.66 -2.73 44.97
CA ARG A 215 3.04 -4.14 45.20
C ARG A 215 3.09 -4.94 43.92
N LYS A 216 2.33 -4.56 42.89
CA LYS A 216 2.26 -5.27 41.62
C LYS A 216 2.25 -4.29 40.45
N ILE A 217 3.09 -4.55 39.46
CA ILE A 217 3.28 -3.69 38.29
C ILE A 217 3.09 -4.51 37.03
N ALA A 218 2.25 -4.05 36.10
CA ALA A 218 2.24 -4.54 34.72
C ALA A 218 2.96 -3.52 33.84
N VAL A 219 3.99 -3.97 33.13
CA VAL A 219 4.71 -3.15 32.14
C VAL A 219 4.26 -3.56 30.75
N LEU A 220 3.74 -2.62 29.98
CA LEU A 220 3.16 -2.87 28.66
C LEU A 220 4.07 -2.35 27.56
N ASP A 221 4.62 -3.27 26.77
CA ASP A 221 5.50 -2.99 25.65
C ASP A 221 4.74 -3.12 24.31
N ARG A 222 4.85 -2.09 23.48
CA ARG A 222 4.29 -2.07 22.12
C ARG A 222 5.30 -2.58 21.10
N THR A 223 5.99 -3.69 21.40
CA THR A 223 6.98 -4.32 20.52
C THR A 223 7.10 -5.82 20.84
N LYS A 224 7.81 -6.57 20.00
CA LYS A 224 8.20 -7.96 20.27
C LYS A 224 9.68 -8.14 19.93
N GLU A 225 10.47 -8.65 20.89
CA GLU A 225 11.85 -9.11 20.67
C GLU A 225 11.87 -10.65 20.76
N PRO A 226 11.73 -11.40 19.65
CA PRO A 226 11.67 -12.86 19.67
C PRO A 226 12.92 -13.47 20.32
N GLY A 227 12.72 -14.38 21.27
CA GLY A 227 13.81 -15.06 22.00
C GLY A 227 14.40 -14.25 23.17
N SER A 228 13.94 -13.02 23.41
CA SER A 228 14.32 -12.26 24.60
C SER A 228 13.65 -12.81 25.87
N ASP A 229 14.29 -12.54 27.00
CA ASP A 229 13.79 -12.79 28.37
C ASP A 229 12.75 -11.74 28.83
N GLY A 230 12.36 -10.82 27.95
CA GLY A 230 11.37 -9.78 28.19
C GLY A 230 11.57 -8.59 27.25
N GLU A 231 10.52 -7.81 27.05
CA GLU A 231 10.57 -6.62 26.20
C GLU A 231 11.34 -5.44 26.83
N PRO A 232 11.75 -4.42 26.05
CA PRO A 232 12.67 -3.38 26.51
C PRO A 232 12.20 -2.59 27.74
N LEU A 233 10.97 -2.09 27.77
CA LEU A 233 10.49 -1.28 28.89
C LEU A 233 10.32 -2.13 30.15
N TYR A 234 9.80 -3.35 30.00
CA TYR A 234 9.73 -4.33 31.09
C TYR A 234 11.10 -4.56 31.75
N LYS A 235 12.15 -4.79 30.96
CA LYS A 235 13.52 -5.01 31.46
C LYS A 235 14.07 -3.79 32.18
N ASP A 236 13.83 -2.58 31.68
CA ASP A 236 14.32 -1.35 32.31
C ASP A 236 13.64 -1.08 33.65
N VAL A 237 12.31 -1.25 33.72
CA VAL A 237 11.53 -1.08 34.96
C VAL A 237 11.93 -2.13 36.00
N LEU A 238 12.02 -3.40 35.60
CA LEU A 238 12.45 -4.48 36.50
C LEU A 238 13.85 -4.22 37.04
N THR A 239 14.76 -3.75 36.19
CA THR A 239 16.14 -3.42 36.58
C THR A 239 16.19 -2.27 37.58
N ALA A 240 15.43 -1.19 37.34
CA ALA A 240 15.37 -0.04 38.26
C ALA A 240 14.84 -0.44 39.65
N LEU A 241 13.80 -1.27 39.70
CA LEU A 241 13.24 -1.78 40.96
C LEU A 241 14.20 -2.74 41.67
N ALA A 242 14.90 -3.60 40.92
CA ALA A 242 15.91 -4.48 41.48
C ALA A 242 17.10 -3.70 42.07
N GLN A 243 17.51 -2.61 41.40
CA GLN A 243 18.54 -1.69 41.91
C GLN A 243 18.08 -0.96 43.18
N ASP A 244 16.83 -0.50 43.24
CA ASP A 244 16.25 0.14 44.43
C ASP A 244 16.33 -0.79 45.64
N VAL A 245 15.77 -1.98 45.53
CA VAL A 245 15.71 -2.97 46.62
C VAL A 245 17.09 -3.45 47.07
N SER A 246 18.08 -3.44 46.16
CA SER A 246 19.46 -3.81 46.47
C SER A 246 20.29 -2.66 47.04
N GLY A 247 19.75 -1.43 47.06
CA GLY A 247 20.45 -0.24 47.51
C GLY A 247 20.42 -0.02 49.03
N ASP A 248 21.16 0.98 49.49
CA ASP A 248 21.30 1.28 50.93
C ASP A 248 20.04 1.91 51.55
N ALA A 249 19.23 2.60 50.73
CA ALA A 249 18.01 3.30 51.14
C ALA A 249 16.86 3.02 50.16
N PRO A 250 16.35 1.77 50.11
CA PRO A 250 15.34 1.38 49.15
C PRO A 250 14.01 2.09 49.41
N LYS A 251 13.34 2.53 48.35
CA LYS A 251 11.94 2.99 48.44
C LYS A 251 11.00 1.81 48.72
N PHE A 252 11.27 0.66 48.12
CA PHE A 252 10.48 -0.55 48.31
C PHE A 252 11.21 -1.55 49.21
N ALA A 253 10.59 -1.94 50.33
CA ALA A 253 11.17 -2.93 51.25
C ALA A 253 11.38 -4.32 50.62
N ALA A 254 10.66 -4.63 49.54
CA ALA A 254 10.82 -5.83 48.74
C ALA A 254 10.44 -5.53 47.29
N LEU A 255 10.98 -6.30 46.36
CA LEU A 255 10.71 -6.13 44.93
C LEU A 255 9.21 -6.32 44.65
N PRO A 256 8.51 -5.29 44.10
CA PRO A 256 7.14 -5.46 43.64
C PRO A 256 7.05 -6.59 42.60
N LYS A 257 5.91 -7.29 42.55
CA LYS A 257 5.69 -8.29 41.50
C LYS A 257 5.52 -7.59 40.16
N VAL A 258 6.54 -7.68 39.30
CA VAL A 258 6.49 -7.13 37.94
C VAL A 258 6.07 -8.23 36.96
N VAL A 259 5.13 -7.91 36.07
CA VAL A 259 4.77 -8.72 34.90
C VAL A 259 4.89 -7.89 33.62
N GLY A 260 5.40 -8.48 32.55
CA GLY A 260 5.48 -7.89 31.22
C GLY A 260 4.34 -8.36 30.33
N GLY A 261 3.76 -7.44 29.57
CA GLY A 261 2.71 -7.72 28.59
C GLY A 261 2.98 -7.02 27.25
N ARG A 262 2.62 -7.68 26.15
CA ARG A 262 2.64 -7.09 24.81
C ARG A 262 1.25 -6.71 24.36
N TYR A 263 1.14 -5.56 23.72
CA TYR A 263 -0.13 -5.06 23.17
C TYR A 263 0.10 -4.32 21.85
N GLY A 264 -0.98 -4.08 21.10
CA GLY A 264 -1.03 -3.01 20.10
C GLY A 264 -0.06 -3.10 18.92
N LEU A 265 0.56 -4.26 18.68
CA LEU A 265 1.47 -4.48 17.54
C LEU A 265 0.74 -4.20 16.23
N SER A 266 1.39 -3.47 15.32
CA SER A 266 0.81 -3.09 14.04
C SER A 266 -0.59 -2.45 14.16
N SER A 267 -0.76 -1.53 15.11
CA SER A 267 -2.04 -0.88 15.44
C SER A 267 -3.19 -1.84 15.76
N LYS A 268 -2.91 -3.03 16.31
CA LYS A 268 -3.94 -3.82 16.98
C LYS A 268 -4.65 -2.94 18.03
N GLU A 269 -5.98 -3.06 18.11
CA GLU A 269 -6.77 -2.27 19.04
C GLU A 269 -6.35 -2.52 20.50
N PHE A 270 -6.54 -1.49 21.31
CA PHE A 270 -6.32 -1.54 22.75
C PHE A 270 -7.42 -0.74 23.44
N THR A 271 -8.40 -1.45 24.00
CA THR A 271 -9.67 -0.89 24.48
C THR A 271 -9.73 -0.84 26.02
N PRO A 272 -10.71 -0.13 26.61
CA PRO A 272 -10.91 -0.16 28.06
C PRO A 272 -11.12 -1.56 28.64
N GLY A 273 -11.81 -2.46 27.93
CA GLY A 273 -11.97 -3.86 28.35
C GLY A 273 -10.64 -4.60 28.46
N MET A 274 -9.72 -4.32 27.54
CA MET A 274 -8.35 -4.86 27.58
C MET A 274 -7.53 -4.28 28.74
N VAL A 275 -7.65 -2.97 29.02
CA VAL A 275 -7.01 -2.35 30.19
C VAL A 275 -7.51 -2.97 31.50
N LYS A 276 -8.84 -3.15 31.61
CA LYS A 276 -9.45 -3.79 32.78
C LYS A 276 -8.91 -5.21 32.97
N ALA A 277 -8.80 -6.00 31.91
CA ALA A 277 -8.24 -7.35 31.96
C ALA A 277 -6.81 -7.38 32.54
N VAL A 278 -5.98 -6.38 32.22
CA VAL A 278 -4.62 -6.26 32.81
C VAL A 278 -4.69 -5.96 34.31
N PHE A 279 -5.58 -5.08 34.76
CA PHE A 279 -5.75 -4.82 36.20
C PHE A 279 -6.35 -6.01 36.97
N ASP A 280 -7.26 -6.74 36.35
CA ASP A 280 -7.83 -7.98 36.88
C ASP A 280 -6.75 -9.06 36.99
N GLU A 281 -5.86 -9.17 36.00
CA GLU A 281 -4.70 -10.06 36.05
C GLU A 281 -3.77 -9.71 37.22
N LEU A 282 -3.46 -8.42 37.41
CA LEU A 282 -2.69 -7.95 38.56
C LEU A 282 -3.39 -8.24 39.91
N ALA A 283 -4.73 -8.33 39.94
CA ALA A 283 -5.43 -8.68 41.17
C ALA A 283 -5.17 -10.14 41.60
N LYS A 284 -4.85 -11.04 40.65
CA LYS A 284 -4.63 -12.47 40.93
C LYS A 284 -3.43 -12.69 41.87
N PRO A 285 -3.45 -13.75 42.70
CA PRO A 285 -2.30 -14.09 43.55
C PRO A 285 -1.01 -14.35 42.75
N GLN A 286 -1.14 -14.97 41.56
CA GLN A 286 -0.05 -15.25 40.64
C GLN A 286 -0.39 -14.68 39.26
N PRO A 287 -0.11 -13.38 39.02
CA PRO A 287 -0.35 -12.78 37.72
C PRO A 287 0.53 -13.43 36.66
N LYS A 288 -0.04 -13.69 35.49
CA LYS A 288 0.62 -14.22 34.29
C LYS A 288 1.67 -13.24 33.82
N ASN A 289 2.89 -13.73 33.62
CA ASN A 289 3.98 -12.95 33.04
C ASN A 289 4.10 -13.26 31.54
N HIS A 290 4.75 -12.35 30.79
CA HIS A 290 4.96 -12.44 29.34
C HIS A 290 3.67 -12.62 28.53
N PHE A 291 2.58 -12.00 28.99
CA PHE A 291 1.27 -12.15 28.37
C PHE A 291 1.13 -11.33 27.08
N THR A 292 0.06 -11.60 26.33
CA THR A 292 -0.42 -10.76 25.23
C THR A 292 -1.85 -10.28 25.52
N ILE A 293 -2.26 -9.15 24.95
CA ILE A 293 -3.64 -8.66 25.06
C ILE A 293 -4.09 -8.10 23.70
N GLY A 294 -5.35 -8.37 23.33
CA GLY A 294 -5.93 -8.00 22.02
C GLY A 294 -5.79 -9.05 20.92
N ILE A 295 -5.39 -10.29 21.26
CA ILE A 295 -5.34 -11.45 20.36
C ILE A 295 -5.79 -12.71 21.10
N HIS A 296 -6.17 -13.75 20.36
CA HIS A 296 -6.40 -15.09 20.90
C HIS A 296 -5.20 -15.98 20.61
N ASP A 297 -4.34 -16.18 21.61
CA ASP A 297 -3.17 -17.06 21.50
C ASP A 297 -3.51 -18.45 22.03
N ASP A 298 -4.01 -19.30 21.14
CA ASP A 298 -4.34 -20.70 21.39
C ASP A 298 -3.17 -21.67 21.19
N VAL A 299 -1.97 -21.16 20.87
CA VAL A 299 -0.77 -21.97 20.63
C VAL A 299 0.16 -21.94 21.83
N THR A 300 0.53 -20.74 22.28
CA THR A 300 1.41 -20.56 23.45
C THR A 300 0.67 -20.09 24.69
N HIS A 301 -0.65 -19.90 24.59
CA HIS A 301 -1.53 -19.54 25.70
C HIS A 301 -1.03 -18.32 26.47
N THR A 302 -0.46 -17.32 25.78
CA THR A 302 0.03 -16.09 26.41
C THR A 302 -1.07 -15.04 26.55
N SER A 303 -2.15 -15.09 25.77
CA SER A 303 -3.19 -14.09 25.80
C SER A 303 -3.94 -14.05 27.14
N LEU A 304 -4.40 -12.87 27.53
CA LEU A 304 -5.41 -12.68 28.57
C LEU A 304 -6.79 -12.59 27.90
N ASP A 305 -7.83 -13.07 28.58
CA ASP A 305 -9.22 -12.87 28.17
C ASP A 305 -9.69 -11.46 28.56
N TRP A 306 -10.56 -10.86 27.74
CA TRP A 306 -11.17 -9.57 28.02
C TRP A 306 -12.63 -9.55 27.59
N ASP A 307 -13.39 -8.60 28.13
CA ASP A 307 -14.78 -8.35 27.75
C ASP A 307 -14.83 -7.26 26.67
N ASP A 308 -15.16 -7.65 25.44
CA ASP A 308 -15.32 -6.73 24.30
C ASP A 308 -16.48 -5.72 24.49
N SER A 309 -17.45 -6.03 25.36
CA SER A 309 -18.59 -5.17 25.64
C SER A 309 -18.32 -4.12 26.73
N TYR A 310 -17.19 -4.22 27.42
CA TYR A 310 -16.86 -3.29 28.51
C TYR A 310 -16.68 -1.86 27.98
N ARG A 311 -17.36 -0.91 28.61
CA ARG A 311 -17.31 0.53 28.29
C ARG A 311 -17.08 1.34 29.56
N THR A 312 -16.46 2.50 29.39
CA THR A 312 -16.37 3.56 30.40
C THR A 312 -17.51 4.56 30.20
N ASP A 313 -17.72 5.45 31.15
CA ASP A 313 -18.63 6.60 31.05
C ASP A 313 -18.01 7.83 30.35
N ALA A 314 -16.74 7.75 29.92
CA ALA A 314 -15.99 8.88 29.36
C ALA A 314 -16.62 9.47 28.09
N LEU A 315 -17.38 8.66 27.36
CA LEU A 315 -18.04 9.03 26.11
C LEU A 315 -19.56 9.23 26.25
N ALA A 316 -20.11 9.25 27.47
CA ALA A 316 -21.56 9.36 27.69
C ALA A 316 -22.18 10.62 27.06
N ASP A 317 -21.49 11.77 27.16
CA ASP A 317 -21.90 13.04 26.57
C ASP A 317 -21.22 13.35 25.22
N THR A 318 -20.69 12.32 24.54
CA THR A 318 -19.94 12.47 23.29
C THR A 318 -20.73 11.91 22.12
N PHE A 319 -20.98 12.74 21.11
CA PHE A 319 -21.55 12.29 19.84
C PHE A 319 -20.52 11.46 19.07
N GLN A 320 -20.94 10.35 18.47
CA GLN A 320 -20.07 9.37 17.81
C GLN A 320 -20.66 9.03 16.44
N ALA A 321 -19.85 9.12 15.38
CA ALA A 321 -20.31 8.85 14.02
C ALA A 321 -19.34 7.97 13.24
N MET A 322 -19.91 7.08 12.42
CA MET A 322 -19.19 6.18 11.53
C MET A 322 -19.60 6.41 10.08
N PHE A 323 -18.63 6.36 9.16
CA PHE A 323 -18.88 6.53 7.73
C PHE A 323 -18.14 5.48 6.91
N TYR A 324 -18.90 4.72 6.13
CA TYR A 324 -18.43 3.70 5.22
C TYR A 324 -18.40 4.27 3.80
N GLY A 325 -17.20 4.41 3.25
CA GLY A 325 -16.96 4.92 1.91
C GLY A 325 -15.96 4.06 1.13
N LEU A 326 -15.72 4.43 -0.13
CA LEU A 326 -14.75 3.80 -1.01
C LEU A 326 -13.50 4.67 -1.14
N GLY A 327 -12.32 4.05 -1.21
CA GLY A 327 -11.09 4.74 -1.55
C GLY A 327 -11.24 5.52 -2.86
N SER A 328 -11.08 6.85 -2.77
CA SER A 328 -11.26 7.86 -3.84
C SER A 328 -12.69 8.39 -4.09
N ASP A 329 -13.69 8.07 -3.26
CA ASP A 329 -15.04 8.67 -3.37
C ASP A 329 -15.19 10.05 -2.69
N GLY A 330 -14.19 10.43 -1.88
CA GLY A 330 -14.12 11.71 -1.19
C GLY A 330 -14.66 11.72 0.25
N THR A 331 -15.14 10.59 0.78
CA THR A 331 -15.71 10.46 2.14
C THR A 331 -14.76 10.93 3.24
N VAL A 332 -13.53 10.40 3.25
CA VAL A 332 -12.51 10.79 4.26
C VAL A 332 -12.21 12.29 4.21
N SER A 333 -12.14 12.87 3.01
CA SER A 333 -11.88 14.31 2.86
C SER A 333 -13.03 15.16 3.37
N ALA A 334 -14.28 14.74 3.11
CA ALA A 334 -15.47 15.38 3.67
C ALA A 334 -15.47 15.29 5.20
N ASN A 335 -15.16 14.14 5.77
CA ASN A 335 -15.13 13.95 7.22
C ASN A 335 -14.04 14.78 7.90
N LYS A 336 -12.83 14.87 7.33
CA LYS A 336 -11.79 15.80 7.82
C LYS A 336 -12.26 17.25 7.81
N ASN A 337 -13.00 17.65 6.77
CA ASN A 337 -13.57 18.97 6.69
C ASN A 337 -14.68 19.19 7.74
N SER A 338 -15.55 18.20 7.96
CA SER A 338 -16.59 18.24 9.01
C SER A 338 -16.00 18.39 10.41
N ILE A 339 -14.92 17.66 10.73
CA ILE A 339 -14.20 17.81 12.01
C ILE A 339 -13.73 19.24 12.18
N LYS A 340 -13.14 19.82 11.13
CA LYS A 340 -12.65 21.19 11.15
C LYS A 340 -13.78 22.20 11.34
N ILE A 341 -14.90 22.04 10.61
CA ILE A 341 -16.07 22.91 10.76
C ILE A 341 -16.58 22.88 12.20
N ILE A 342 -16.80 21.69 12.77
CA ILE A 342 -17.34 21.55 14.12
C ILE A 342 -16.35 22.08 15.17
N GLY A 343 -15.06 21.74 15.04
CA GLY A 343 -14.03 22.18 15.98
C GLY A 343 -13.73 23.68 15.94
N GLU A 344 -13.87 24.34 14.78
CA GLU A 344 -13.71 25.80 14.62
C GLU A 344 -14.99 26.58 14.97
N ALA A 345 -16.18 26.00 14.77
CA ALA A 345 -17.47 26.68 14.99
C ALA A 345 -18.07 26.44 16.39
N THR A 346 -17.47 25.56 17.20
CA THR A 346 -17.97 25.21 18.54
C THR A 346 -16.85 25.07 19.57
N GLU A 347 -17.23 25.10 20.85
CA GLU A 347 -16.33 24.77 21.96
C GLU A 347 -16.07 23.27 22.12
N LEU A 348 -16.77 22.41 21.38
CA LEU A 348 -16.58 20.97 21.47
C LEU A 348 -15.14 20.58 21.11
N TYR A 349 -14.64 19.57 21.82
CA TYR A 349 -13.51 18.79 21.36
C TYR A 349 -13.96 17.93 20.18
N ALA A 350 -13.07 17.78 19.21
CA ALA A 350 -13.33 17.05 17.99
C ALA A 350 -12.19 16.07 17.75
N GLN A 351 -12.53 14.80 17.49
CA GLN A 351 -11.60 13.73 17.17
C GLN A 351 -12.04 13.04 15.87
N GLY A 352 -11.08 12.66 15.03
CA GLY A 352 -11.32 11.80 13.89
C GLY A 352 -10.18 10.83 13.64
N TYR A 353 -10.55 9.56 13.48
CA TYR A 353 -9.66 8.49 13.08
C TYR A 353 -10.20 7.83 11.80
N PHE A 354 -9.30 7.41 10.91
CA PHE A 354 -9.66 6.91 9.60
C PHE A 354 -8.97 5.57 9.37
N VAL A 355 -9.77 4.50 9.27
CA VAL A 355 -9.31 3.16 8.91
C VAL A 355 -9.26 3.10 7.39
N TYR A 356 -8.04 2.91 6.88
CA TYR A 356 -7.79 2.70 5.45
C TYR A 356 -7.48 1.23 5.20
N ASP A 357 -7.97 0.70 4.09
CA ASP A 357 -7.35 -0.46 3.46
C ASP A 357 -6.03 -0.02 2.79
N SER A 358 -5.04 -0.89 2.79
CA SER A 358 -3.79 -0.73 2.04
C SER A 358 -4.02 -0.75 0.52
N LYS A 359 -5.14 -1.29 0.03
CA LYS A 359 -5.58 -1.13 -1.36
C LYS A 359 -5.85 0.34 -1.68
N LYS A 360 -5.13 0.86 -2.69
CA LYS A 360 -5.16 2.30 -3.05
C LYS A 360 -6.52 2.86 -3.48
N SER A 361 -7.35 2.06 -4.14
CA SER A 361 -8.61 2.52 -4.72
C SER A 361 -9.63 1.40 -4.73
N GLY A 362 -10.90 1.76 -4.57
CA GLY A 362 -11.99 0.79 -4.61
C GLY A 362 -12.08 -0.11 -3.37
N ALA A 363 -11.34 0.21 -2.31
CA ALA A 363 -11.38 -0.51 -1.05
C ALA A 363 -12.16 0.29 -0.01
N MET A 364 -12.67 -0.39 1.01
CA MET A 364 -13.46 0.25 2.03
C MET A 364 -12.60 1.20 2.87
N THR A 365 -13.18 2.35 3.22
CA THR A 365 -12.65 3.26 4.23
C THR A 365 -13.71 3.45 5.30
N VAL A 366 -13.31 3.40 6.56
CA VAL A 366 -14.20 3.63 7.71
C VAL A 366 -13.69 4.83 8.48
N SER A 367 -14.52 5.87 8.59
CA SER A 367 -14.20 7.06 9.39
C SER A 367 -14.89 6.98 10.74
N HIS A 368 -14.16 7.23 11.83
CA HIS A 368 -14.68 7.29 13.20
C HIS A 368 -14.52 8.71 13.71
N LEU A 369 -15.63 9.37 14.00
CA LEU A 369 -15.65 10.75 14.49
C LEU A 369 -16.25 10.82 15.88
N ARG A 370 -15.67 11.66 16.74
CA ARG A 370 -16.20 11.96 18.07
C ARG A 370 -16.24 13.47 18.31
N PHE A 371 -17.34 13.95 18.92
CA PHE A 371 -17.52 15.36 19.29
C PHE A 371 -18.14 15.46 20.67
N GLY A 372 -17.46 16.12 21.61
CA GLY A 372 -17.90 16.15 23.00
C GLY A 372 -17.41 17.38 23.76
N PRO A 373 -18.02 17.70 24.91
CA PRO A 373 -17.64 18.85 25.73
C PRO A 373 -16.35 18.64 26.53
N GLN A 374 -15.91 17.39 26.70
CA GLN A 374 -14.70 17.01 27.42
C GLN A 374 -13.56 16.64 26.45
N PRO A 375 -12.28 16.77 26.87
CA PRO A 375 -11.16 16.23 26.11
C PRO A 375 -11.34 14.75 25.80
N ILE A 376 -11.11 14.36 24.55
CA ILE A 376 -11.36 13.00 24.06
C ILE A 376 -10.04 12.21 24.12
N GLN A 377 -9.93 11.32 25.10
CA GLN A 377 -8.75 10.45 25.32
C GLN A 377 -8.87 9.07 24.64
N SER A 378 -10.01 8.81 24.01
CA SER A 378 -10.38 7.49 23.48
C SER A 378 -9.60 7.14 22.21
N THR A 379 -8.34 6.75 22.35
CA THR A 379 -7.44 6.35 21.25
C THR A 379 -7.71 4.91 20.76
N TYR A 380 -8.99 4.54 20.63
CA TYR A 380 -9.52 3.26 20.14
C TYR A 380 -10.75 3.51 19.23
N LEU A 381 -11.16 2.51 18.45
CA LEU A 381 -12.29 2.63 17.50
C LEU A 381 -13.65 2.76 18.20
N ILE A 382 -14.65 3.25 17.47
CA ILE A 382 -16.06 3.21 17.93
C ILE A 382 -16.53 1.76 17.81
N ALA A 383 -17.06 1.20 18.89
CA ALA A 383 -17.37 -0.21 18.99
C ALA A 383 -18.88 -0.49 18.82
N ASP A 384 -19.29 -1.73 19.08
CA ASP A 384 -20.67 -2.16 18.91
C ASP A 384 -21.62 -1.36 19.79
N ASN A 385 -22.75 -0.95 19.22
CA ASN A 385 -23.81 -0.16 19.86
C ASN A 385 -23.43 1.27 20.31
N ASP A 386 -22.32 1.83 19.84
CA ASP A 386 -21.82 3.15 20.28
C ASP A 386 -22.07 4.30 19.28
N ALA A 387 -22.28 3.99 17.99
CA ALA A 387 -22.39 5.01 16.95
C ALA A 387 -23.80 5.63 16.89
N HIS A 388 -23.88 6.93 17.17
CA HIS A 388 -25.11 7.73 17.07
C HIS A 388 -25.51 8.03 15.61
N PHE A 389 -24.56 7.96 14.68
CA PHE A 389 -24.78 8.16 13.26
C PHE A 389 -23.95 7.18 12.42
N ILE A 390 -24.56 6.56 11.43
CA ILE A 390 -23.89 5.71 10.44
C ILE A 390 -24.22 6.18 9.02
N GLY A 391 -23.21 6.49 8.23
CA GLY A 391 -23.33 6.79 6.80
C GLY A 391 -22.78 5.67 5.93
N CYS A 392 -23.58 5.13 5.02
CA CYS A 392 -23.16 4.20 3.97
C CYS A 392 -23.19 4.89 2.61
N HIS A 393 -22.02 5.15 2.04
CA HIS A 393 -21.89 5.92 0.80
C HIS A 393 -21.89 5.04 -0.45
N GLN A 394 -21.86 3.71 -0.30
CA GLN A 394 -21.85 2.74 -1.39
C GLN A 394 -22.80 1.56 -1.10
N PRO A 395 -23.84 1.33 -1.92
CA PRO A 395 -24.79 0.23 -1.72
C PRO A 395 -24.17 -1.15 -1.63
N ILE A 396 -23.03 -1.39 -2.29
CA ILE A 396 -22.37 -2.69 -2.32
C ILE A 396 -21.95 -3.21 -0.93
N PHE A 397 -21.80 -2.32 0.05
CA PHE A 397 -21.48 -2.71 1.42
C PHE A 397 -22.66 -3.36 2.14
N LEU A 398 -23.90 -3.11 1.70
CA LEU A 398 -25.10 -3.70 2.30
C LEU A 398 -25.09 -5.23 2.18
N GLU A 399 -24.66 -5.75 1.03
CA GLU A 399 -24.62 -7.20 0.77
C GLU A 399 -23.47 -7.91 1.51
N ARG A 400 -22.52 -7.16 2.11
CA ARG A 400 -21.22 -7.71 2.55
C ARG A 400 -20.85 -7.46 4.00
N LEU A 401 -21.51 -6.51 4.67
CA LEU A 401 -21.10 -6.04 6.00
C LEU A 401 -22.32 -5.81 6.88
N ASP A 402 -22.21 -6.19 8.14
CA ASP A 402 -23.17 -5.76 9.16
C ASP A 402 -22.88 -4.33 9.61
N LEU A 403 -23.24 -3.37 8.75
CA LEU A 403 -22.95 -1.94 8.97
C LEU A 403 -23.60 -1.38 10.24
N LEU A 404 -24.68 -1.99 10.71
CA LEU A 404 -25.51 -1.49 11.82
C LEU A 404 -25.24 -2.20 13.15
N ALA A 405 -24.30 -3.15 13.19
CA ALA A 405 -23.78 -3.71 14.45
C ALA A 405 -23.32 -2.59 15.42
N ASN A 406 -22.58 -1.62 14.89
CA ASN A 406 -22.08 -0.47 15.64
C ASN A 406 -23.13 0.60 15.99
N ALA A 407 -24.34 0.54 15.41
CA ALA A 407 -25.35 1.57 15.65
C ALA A 407 -25.86 1.51 17.10
N ALA A 408 -25.90 2.64 17.78
CA ALA A 408 -26.57 2.80 19.06
C ALA A 408 -28.10 2.75 18.89
N PRO A 409 -28.87 2.46 19.96
CA PRO A 409 -30.31 2.69 19.96
C PRO A 409 -30.66 4.13 19.59
N ASN A 410 -31.67 4.31 18.74
CA ASN A 410 -32.13 5.59 18.18
C ASN A 410 -31.11 6.33 17.30
N ALA A 411 -30.08 5.63 16.82
CA ALA A 411 -29.11 6.18 15.87
C ALA A 411 -29.77 6.63 14.56
N VAL A 412 -28.99 7.36 13.75
CA VAL A 412 -29.36 7.71 12.38
C VAL A 412 -28.59 6.86 11.39
N PHE A 413 -29.27 6.30 10.39
CA PHE A 413 -28.64 5.64 9.25
C PHE A 413 -28.92 6.41 7.96
N LEU A 414 -27.84 6.78 7.25
CA LEU A 414 -27.89 7.43 5.94
C LEU A 414 -27.34 6.48 4.87
N LEU A 415 -28.14 6.20 3.83
CA LEU A 415 -27.73 5.37 2.70
C LEU A 415 -27.74 6.15 1.39
N ASN A 416 -26.62 6.14 0.67
CA ASN A 416 -26.57 6.56 -0.73
C ASN A 416 -27.04 5.40 -1.63
N THR A 417 -28.14 5.56 -2.35
CA THR A 417 -28.72 4.52 -3.23
C THR A 417 -29.51 5.13 -4.38
N PRO A 418 -29.49 4.54 -5.59
CA PRO A 418 -30.38 4.94 -6.68
C PRO A 418 -31.82 4.46 -6.50
N GLU A 419 -32.09 3.58 -5.52
CA GLU A 419 -33.44 3.08 -5.28
C GLU A 419 -34.31 4.14 -4.59
N PRO A 420 -35.56 4.31 -5.03
CA PRO A 420 -36.46 5.29 -4.45
C PRO A 420 -36.87 4.90 -3.02
N PRO A 421 -37.24 5.87 -2.16
CA PRO A 421 -37.56 5.65 -0.74
C PRO A 421 -38.62 4.59 -0.49
N GLU A 422 -39.56 4.40 -1.42
CA GLU A 422 -40.66 3.44 -1.30
C GLU A 422 -40.23 1.99 -1.56
N ARG A 423 -39.08 1.76 -2.21
CA ARG A 423 -38.58 0.42 -2.57
C ARG A 423 -37.30 0.02 -1.86
N VAL A 424 -36.58 0.98 -1.28
CA VAL A 424 -35.26 0.72 -0.68
C VAL A 424 -35.31 -0.33 0.43
N TRP A 425 -36.41 -0.40 1.19
CA TRP A 425 -36.57 -1.40 2.26
C TRP A 425 -36.36 -2.84 1.75
N ASP A 426 -36.93 -3.17 0.60
CA ASP A 426 -36.84 -4.52 -0.01
C ASP A 426 -35.46 -4.82 -0.58
N THR A 427 -34.56 -3.83 -0.61
CA THR A 427 -33.17 -3.98 -1.05
C THR A 427 -32.18 -4.14 0.12
N LEU A 428 -32.68 -4.14 1.36
CA LEU A 428 -31.85 -4.34 2.54
C LEU A 428 -31.80 -5.84 2.94
N PRO A 429 -30.64 -6.36 3.37
CA PRO A 429 -30.54 -7.69 3.95
C PRO A 429 -31.34 -7.82 5.25
N ALA A 430 -31.73 -9.05 5.60
CA ALA A 430 -32.49 -9.37 6.80
C ALA A 430 -31.82 -8.85 8.09
N ALA A 431 -30.50 -9.02 8.25
CA ALA A 431 -29.77 -8.52 9.41
C ALA A 431 -29.87 -6.99 9.58
N LEU A 432 -29.76 -6.23 8.48
CA LEU A 432 -29.86 -4.77 8.51
C LEU A 432 -31.28 -4.31 8.86
N GLN A 433 -32.30 -4.95 8.27
CA GLN A 433 -33.69 -4.68 8.64
C GLN A 433 -33.94 -4.95 10.13
N GLN A 434 -33.38 -6.05 10.67
CA GLN A 434 -33.50 -6.38 12.08
C GLN A 434 -32.88 -5.32 12.98
N HIS A 435 -31.67 -4.83 12.67
CA HIS A 435 -31.05 -3.73 13.43
C HIS A 435 -31.87 -2.45 13.37
N LEU A 436 -32.37 -2.07 12.20
CA LEU A 436 -33.21 -0.88 12.02
C LEU A 436 -34.42 -0.89 12.96
N LEU A 437 -35.11 -2.03 13.05
CA LEU A 437 -36.30 -2.21 13.91
C LEU A 437 -35.93 -2.33 15.39
N ALA A 438 -35.01 -3.24 15.73
CA ALA A 438 -34.67 -3.54 17.12
C ALA A 438 -34.06 -2.34 17.86
N LYS A 439 -33.31 -1.50 17.13
CA LYS A 439 -32.64 -0.32 17.67
C LYS A 439 -33.41 0.97 17.39
N ASN A 440 -34.59 0.92 16.77
CA ASN A 440 -35.41 2.09 16.41
C ASN A 440 -34.60 3.17 15.64
N ILE A 441 -33.87 2.76 14.61
CA ILE A 441 -32.95 3.63 13.87
C ILE A 441 -33.73 4.55 12.92
N ARG A 442 -33.39 5.84 12.92
CA ARG A 442 -33.95 6.81 11.97
C ARG A 442 -33.27 6.63 10.61
N PHE A 443 -34.01 6.13 9.62
CA PHE A 443 -33.45 5.77 8.32
C PHE A 443 -33.69 6.86 7.25
N TYR A 444 -32.62 7.25 6.55
CA TYR A 444 -32.61 8.24 5.48
C TYR A 444 -31.89 7.72 4.24
N VAL A 445 -32.36 8.15 3.07
CA VAL A 445 -31.81 7.75 1.76
C VAL A 445 -31.67 8.94 0.81
N ILE A 446 -30.71 8.83 -0.11
CA ILE A 446 -30.47 9.80 -1.20
C ILE A 446 -29.78 9.13 -2.39
N ASP A 447 -30.11 9.53 -3.62
CA ASP A 447 -29.29 9.21 -4.80
C ASP A 447 -28.24 10.30 -5.01
N GLY A 448 -27.09 10.14 -4.35
CA GLY A 448 -25.99 11.09 -4.43
C GLY A 448 -25.39 11.21 -5.83
N TYR A 449 -25.44 10.16 -6.65
CA TYR A 449 -24.91 10.19 -8.00
C TYR A 449 -25.83 10.98 -8.95
N ALA A 450 -27.15 10.78 -8.87
CA ALA A 450 -28.10 11.58 -9.63
C ALA A 450 -28.05 13.06 -9.23
N VAL A 451 -27.92 13.36 -7.93
CA VAL A 451 -27.75 14.74 -7.44
C VAL A 451 -26.45 15.36 -7.95
N ALA A 452 -25.35 14.60 -7.96
CA ALA A 452 -24.07 15.05 -8.49
C ALA A 452 -24.13 15.34 -10.00
N GLU A 453 -24.82 14.50 -10.77
CA GLU A 453 -25.05 14.71 -12.21
C GLU A 453 -25.89 15.96 -12.47
N LYS A 454 -27.05 16.09 -11.81
CA LYS A 454 -27.95 17.25 -11.92
C LYS A 454 -27.28 18.56 -11.51
N SER A 455 -26.35 18.50 -10.55
CA SER A 455 -25.60 19.65 -10.06
C SER A 455 -24.34 19.94 -10.86
N GLY A 456 -23.96 19.11 -11.85
CA GLY A 456 -22.77 19.29 -12.66
C GLY A 456 -21.45 18.92 -11.95
N MET A 457 -21.51 18.14 -10.87
CA MET A 457 -20.35 17.66 -10.10
C MET A 457 -19.78 16.32 -10.62
N GLY A 458 -20.38 15.74 -11.66
CA GLY A 458 -19.97 14.45 -12.21
C GLY A 458 -20.27 13.32 -11.24
N LYS A 459 -19.25 12.52 -10.87
CA LYS A 459 -19.38 11.37 -9.95
C LYS A 459 -19.01 11.68 -8.49
N ARG A 460 -18.88 12.96 -8.13
CA ARG A 460 -18.42 13.37 -6.78
C ARG A 460 -19.61 13.54 -5.84
N ILE A 461 -19.69 12.69 -4.83
CA ILE A 461 -20.77 12.68 -3.83
C ILE A 461 -20.37 13.28 -2.48
N ASN A 462 -19.11 13.70 -2.31
CA ASN A 462 -18.56 14.16 -1.04
C ASN A 462 -19.31 15.35 -0.42
N THR A 463 -19.57 16.43 -1.17
CA THR A 463 -20.32 17.60 -0.68
C THR A 463 -21.78 17.23 -0.35
N ILE A 464 -22.37 16.32 -1.12
CA ILE A 464 -23.74 15.84 -0.93
C ILE A 464 -23.85 15.06 0.39
N MET A 465 -23.02 14.03 0.57
CA MET A 465 -23.06 13.21 1.79
C MET A 465 -22.69 14.01 3.05
N GLN A 466 -21.77 14.97 2.92
CA GLN A 466 -21.43 15.90 4.01
C GLN A 466 -22.64 16.76 4.42
N THR A 467 -23.38 17.28 3.43
CA THR A 467 -24.59 18.08 3.67
C THR A 467 -25.66 17.25 4.37
N CYS A 468 -25.86 16.00 3.94
CA CYS A 468 -26.77 15.08 4.62
C CYS A 468 -26.39 14.89 6.09
N PHE A 469 -25.12 14.60 6.40
CA PHE A 469 -24.65 14.43 7.77
C PHE A 469 -25.01 15.62 8.66
N PHE A 470 -24.71 16.84 8.23
CA PHE A 470 -25.03 18.04 9.00
C PHE A 470 -26.53 18.30 9.14
N ALA A 471 -27.33 17.96 8.12
CA ALA A 471 -28.77 18.18 8.15
C ALA A 471 -29.51 17.26 9.14
N ILE A 472 -29.04 16.01 9.33
CA ILE A 472 -29.81 14.99 10.07
C ILE A 472 -29.09 14.40 11.29
N SER A 473 -27.79 14.69 11.52
CA SER A 473 -27.05 14.17 12.67
C SER A 473 -27.50 14.78 14.01
N GLY A 474 -27.94 16.04 14.00
CA GLY A 474 -28.25 16.80 15.21
C GLY A 474 -27.04 17.31 15.98
N VAL A 475 -25.81 17.17 15.46
CA VAL A 475 -24.58 17.68 16.09
C VAL A 475 -24.54 19.22 16.15
N LEU A 476 -25.19 19.87 15.17
CA LEU A 476 -25.38 21.32 15.08
C LEU A 476 -26.82 21.61 14.67
N PRO A 477 -27.38 22.77 15.07
CA PRO A 477 -28.63 23.26 14.49
C PRO A 477 -28.50 23.38 12.97
N GLN A 478 -29.53 22.95 12.24
CA GLN A 478 -29.51 22.80 10.79
C GLN A 478 -29.13 24.10 10.05
N ASP A 479 -29.72 25.24 10.42
CA ASP A 479 -29.44 26.54 9.79
C ASP A 479 -27.99 26.98 9.99
N THR A 480 -27.45 26.77 11.20
CA THR A 480 -26.05 27.03 11.54
C THR A 480 -25.12 26.13 10.74
N ALA A 481 -25.47 24.86 10.60
CA ALA A 481 -24.67 23.88 9.88
C ALA A 481 -24.61 24.19 8.37
N ILE A 482 -25.74 24.49 7.73
CA ILE A 482 -25.80 24.87 6.31
C ILE A 482 -24.97 26.13 6.06
N THR A 483 -25.09 27.13 6.93
CA THR A 483 -24.31 28.37 6.83
C THR A 483 -22.81 28.10 6.94
N ALA A 484 -22.40 27.26 7.89
CA ALA A 484 -20.99 26.90 8.08
C ALA A 484 -20.42 26.12 6.88
N ILE A 485 -21.20 25.20 6.28
CA ILE A 485 -20.79 24.47 5.06
C ILE A 485 -20.61 25.43 3.89
N LYS A 486 -21.58 26.32 3.63
CA LYS A 486 -21.49 27.29 2.53
C LYS A 486 -20.27 28.21 2.71
N HIS A 487 -20.01 28.66 3.93
CA HIS A 487 -18.80 29.44 4.25
C HIS A 487 -17.51 28.63 4.02
N ALA A 488 -17.47 27.36 4.43
CA ALA A 488 -16.31 26.49 4.21
C ALA A 488 -16.05 26.23 2.72
N VAL A 489 -17.11 26.09 1.91
CA VAL A 489 -17.04 25.98 0.45
C VAL A 489 -16.42 27.24 -0.16
N GLU A 490 -16.85 28.44 0.24
CA GLU A 490 -16.25 29.70 -0.22
C GLU A 490 -14.78 29.81 0.16
N LYS A 491 -14.43 29.52 1.43
CA LYS A 491 -13.05 29.54 1.92
C LYS A 491 -12.15 28.57 1.13
N THR A 492 -12.67 27.40 0.76
CA THR A 492 -11.92 26.33 0.09
C THR A 492 -11.83 26.53 -1.43
N TYR A 493 -12.93 26.93 -2.06
CA TYR A 493 -13.08 26.94 -3.52
C TYR A 493 -13.18 28.33 -4.13
N GLY A 494 -13.33 29.40 -3.34
CA GLY A 494 -13.42 30.77 -3.85
C GLY A 494 -12.19 31.17 -4.68
N LYS A 495 -11.00 30.71 -4.28
CA LYS A 495 -9.75 30.93 -5.05
C LYS A 495 -9.67 30.12 -6.36
N LYS A 496 -10.52 29.11 -6.55
CA LYS A 496 -10.56 28.24 -7.75
C LYS A 496 -11.60 28.70 -8.78
N GLY A 497 -12.38 29.75 -8.48
CA GLY A 497 -13.32 30.40 -9.38
C GLY A 497 -14.79 30.28 -8.95
N GLN A 498 -15.56 31.35 -9.19
CA GLN A 498 -16.95 31.50 -8.74
C GLN A 498 -17.87 30.36 -9.20
N ARG A 499 -17.67 29.86 -10.43
CA ARG A 499 -18.44 28.74 -10.99
C ARG A 499 -18.37 27.47 -10.12
N ILE A 500 -17.23 27.17 -9.51
CA ILE A 500 -17.08 25.98 -8.66
C ILE A 500 -17.85 26.17 -7.35
N VAL A 501 -17.85 27.38 -6.79
CA VAL A 501 -18.61 27.72 -5.59
C VAL A 501 -20.12 27.56 -5.86
N GLU A 502 -20.60 28.13 -6.96
CA GLU A 502 -22.01 28.03 -7.38
C GLU A 502 -22.47 26.58 -7.60
N LEU A 503 -21.63 25.73 -8.22
CA LEU A 503 -21.93 24.31 -8.38
C LEU A 503 -22.06 23.59 -7.03
N ASN A 504 -21.20 23.90 -6.06
CA ASN A 504 -21.30 23.34 -4.71
C ASN A 504 -22.52 23.85 -3.96
N PHE A 505 -22.88 25.13 -4.11
CA PHE A 505 -24.10 25.69 -3.50
C PHE A 505 -25.35 25.04 -4.07
N LYS A 506 -25.43 24.90 -5.40
CA LYS A 506 -26.51 24.16 -6.06
C LYS A 506 -26.59 22.74 -5.54
N ALA A 507 -25.45 22.06 -5.39
CA ALA A 507 -25.43 20.71 -4.84
C ALA A 507 -25.95 20.63 -3.40
N ILE A 508 -25.61 21.59 -2.53
CA ILE A 508 -26.13 21.66 -1.16
C ILE A 508 -27.66 21.79 -1.18
N ASP A 509 -28.20 22.70 -1.98
CA ASP A 509 -29.64 22.95 -2.03
C ASP A 509 -30.40 21.75 -2.63
N GLU A 510 -29.88 21.15 -3.71
CA GLU A 510 -30.45 19.94 -4.33
C GLU A 510 -30.36 18.71 -3.40
N THR A 511 -29.32 18.64 -2.56
CA THR A 511 -29.18 17.58 -1.56
C THR A 511 -30.30 17.63 -0.53
N LEU A 512 -30.61 18.83 -0.01
CA LEU A 512 -31.69 19.00 0.97
C LEU A 512 -33.05 18.63 0.39
N ALA A 513 -33.26 18.88 -0.91
CA ALA A 513 -34.48 18.50 -1.61
C ALA A 513 -34.57 16.99 -1.94
N GLY A 514 -33.43 16.34 -2.17
CA GLY A 514 -33.32 14.91 -2.53
C GLY A 514 -33.06 13.96 -1.35
N LEU A 515 -33.02 14.47 -0.13
CA LEU A 515 -32.85 13.67 1.08
C LEU A 515 -34.21 13.27 1.64
N HIS A 516 -34.45 11.97 1.77
CA HIS A 516 -35.74 11.43 2.17
C HIS A 516 -35.64 10.57 3.43
N ALA A 517 -36.57 10.78 4.36
CA ALA A 517 -36.77 9.87 5.49
C ALA A 517 -37.59 8.65 5.05
N VAL A 518 -37.17 7.46 5.46
CA VAL A 518 -37.85 6.19 5.16
C VAL A 518 -38.56 5.71 6.42
N PRO A 519 -39.90 5.58 6.42
CA PRO A 519 -40.61 5.02 7.57
C PRO A 519 -40.26 3.54 7.74
N LEU A 520 -40.00 3.12 8.98
CA LEU A 520 -39.72 1.72 9.28
C LEU A 520 -41.02 0.89 9.25
N PRO A 521 -41.04 -0.25 8.54
CA PRO A 521 -42.12 -1.24 8.63
C PRO A 521 -42.20 -1.90 10.01
N SER A 522 -43.19 -2.75 10.24
CA SER A 522 -43.37 -3.43 11.54
C SER A 522 -42.60 -4.75 11.66
N ALA A 523 -42.06 -5.28 10.57
CA ALA A 523 -41.39 -6.58 10.54
C ALA A 523 -40.30 -6.64 9.47
N VAL A 524 -39.36 -7.56 9.66
CA VAL A 524 -38.38 -7.95 8.64
C VAL A 524 -39.12 -8.64 7.49
N THR A 525 -38.87 -8.20 6.26
CA THR A 525 -39.49 -8.73 5.03
C THR A 525 -38.48 -9.27 4.02
N SER A 526 -37.18 -9.01 4.22
CA SER A 526 -36.15 -9.42 3.26
C SER A 526 -36.05 -10.94 3.12
N GLY A 527 -35.91 -11.39 1.87
CA GLY A 527 -35.70 -12.80 1.52
C GLY A 527 -34.23 -13.20 1.39
N PHE A 528 -33.30 -12.27 1.62
CA PHE A 528 -31.86 -12.52 1.54
C PHE A 528 -31.15 -11.87 2.73
N ASP A 529 -29.94 -12.33 3.01
CA ASP A 529 -29.09 -11.77 4.05
C ASP A 529 -27.69 -11.44 3.52
N ILE A 530 -26.82 -10.92 4.38
CA ILE A 530 -25.42 -10.62 4.08
C ILE A 530 -24.75 -11.88 3.51
N GLN A 531 -24.10 -11.73 2.36
CA GLN A 531 -23.39 -12.82 1.68
C GLN A 531 -21.94 -12.87 2.14
N ASP A 532 -21.67 -13.69 3.14
CA ASP A 532 -20.31 -13.97 3.65
C ASP A 532 -19.61 -15.12 2.92
N HIS A 533 -20.26 -15.69 1.90
CA HIS A 533 -19.83 -16.96 1.34
C HIS A 533 -18.68 -16.81 0.34
N ILE A 534 -17.47 -17.17 0.80
CA ILE A 534 -16.46 -17.73 -0.10
C ILE A 534 -17.02 -19.03 -0.68
N ALA A 535 -16.90 -19.22 -1.99
CA ALA A 535 -17.42 -20.40 -2.68
C ALA A 535 -17.02 -21.72 -1.98
N ASP A 536 -17.95 -22.68 -1.89
CA ASP A 536 -17.73 -23.94 -1.15
C ASP A 536 -16.52 -24.75 -1.64
N ASN A 537 -16.22 -24.62 -2.94
CA ASN A 537 -15.08 -25.26 -3.61
C ASN A 537 -13.73 -24.57 -3.34
N ALA A 538 -13.69 -23.46 -2.62
CA ALA A 538 -12.46 -22.80 -2.24
C ALA A 538 -11.63 -23.67 -1.26
N PRO A 539 -10.29 -23.58 -1.29
CA PRO A 539 -9.43 -24.30 -0.34
C PRO A 539 -9.77 -23.99 1.12
N ASP A 540 -9.55 -24.95 2.03
CA ASP A 540 -9.90 -24.81 3.45
C ASP A 540 -9.31 -23.55 4.10
N PHE A 541 -8.02 -23.29 3.84
CA PHE A 541 -7.35 -22.07 4.32
C PHE A 541 -8.02 -20.79 3.80
N VAL A 542 -8.47 -20.79 2.54
CA VAL A 542 -9.15 -19.63 1.96
C VAL A 542 -10.49 -19.40 2.65
N LYS A 543 -11.25 -20.46 2.93
CA LYS A 543 -12.55 -20.33 3.63
C LYS A 543 -12.38 -19.87 5.08
N ARG A 544 -11.47 -20.52 5.83
CA ARG A 544 -11.36 -20.33 7.28
C ARG A 544 -10.52 -19.13 7.71
N VAL A 545 -9.59 -18.68 6.87
CA VAL A 545 -8.66 -17.59 7.21
C VAL A 545 -8.87 -16.41 6.27
N THR A 546 -8.73 -16.63 4.97
CA THR A 546 -8.83 -15.53 3.99
C THR A 546 -10.24 -14.92 3.95
N GLY A 547 -11.27 -15.76 3.99
CA GLY A 547 -12.69 -15.35 4.02
C GLY A 547 -13.03 -14.48 5.21
N GLU A 548 -12.57 -14.87 6.41
CA GLU A 548 -12.79 -14.09 7.63
C GLU A 548 -12.11 -12.71 7.58
N ILE A 549 -10.92 -12.61 6.98
CA ILE A 549 -10.27 -11.30 6.79
C ILE A 549 -11.02 -10.47 5.73
N ILE A 550 -11.48 -11.07 4.63
CA ILE A 550 -12.31 -10.39 3.61
C ILE A 550 -13.61 -9.86 4.23
N ALA A 551 -14.21 -10.61 5.14
CA ALA A 551 -15.44 -10.24 5.85
C ALA A 551 -15.21 -9.24 7.02
N GLY A 552 -13.97 -8.76 7.21
CA GLY A 552 -13.64 -7.79 8.27
C GLY A 552 -13.51 -8.38 9.68
N ARG A 553 -13.54 -9.72 9.81
CA ARG A 553 -13.45 -10.45 11.09
C ARG A 553 -12.06 -10.98 11.42
N GLY A 554 -11.03 -10.49 10.73
CA GLY A 554 -9.65 -10.93 10.92
C GLY A 554 -9.09 -10.76 12.35
N ASN A 555 -9.68 -9.91 13.19
CA ASN A 555 -9.31 -9.78 14.60
C ASN A 555 -9.69 -11.01 15.46
N ALA A 556 -10.71 -11.77 15.05
CA ALA A 556 -11.17 -12.97 15.76
C ALA A 556 -10.32 -14.21 15.43
N LEU A 557 -9.48 -14.15 14.39
CA LEU A 557 -8.61 -15.26 14.02
C LEU A 557 -7.56 -15.51 15.12
N PRO A 558 -7.43 -16.75 15.61
CA PRO A 558 -6.43 -17.07 16.63
C PRO A 558 -5.03 -17.23 16.01
N VAL A 559 -4.01 -17.31 16.86
CA VAL A 559 -2.61 -17.49 16.43
C VAL A 559 -2.43 -18.76 15.59
N SER A 560 -3.11 -19.86 15.92
CA SER A 560 -3.04 -21.12 15.18
C SER A 560 -3.53 -21.04 13.73
N ALA A 561 -4.33 -20.01 13.38
CA ALA A 561 -4.84 -19.81 12.03
C ALA A 561 -3.80 -19.17 11.08
N MET A 562 -2.75 -18.56 11.63
CA MET A 562 -1.76 -17.82 10.85
C MET A 562 -0.57 -18.71 10.45
N PRO A 563 -0.03 -18.59 9.23
CA PRO A 563 1.19 -19.29 8.83
C PRO A 563 2.39 -18.79 9.63
N ILE A 564 3.25 -19.72 10.07
CA ILE A 564 4.40 -19.42 10.95
C ILE A 564 5.48 -18.54 10.29
N ASP A 565 5.52 -18.52 8.96
CA ASP A 565 6.52 -17.84 8.14
C ASP A 565 5.90 -16.74 7.25
N GLY A 566 4.59 -16.50 7.37
CA GLY A 566 3.89 -15.55 6.51
C GLY A 566 3.58 -16.05 5.10
N THR A 567 3.69 -17.36 4.82
CA THR A 567 3.36 -17.92 3.50
C THR A 567 1.84 -18.07 3.32
N PHE A 568 1.27 -17.35 2.34
CA PHE A 568 -0.16 -17.39 1.99
C PHE A 568 -0.41 -18.10 0.64
N PRO A 569 -1.61 -18.68 0.43
CA PRO A 569 -1.97 -19.24 -0.87
C PRO A 569 -2.10 -18.16 -1.95
N THR A 570 -1.77 -18.56 -3.18
CA THR A 570 -1.96 -17.78 -4.41
C THR A 570 -3.38 -17.92 -4.95
N GLY A 571 -3.82 -16.98 -5.78
CA GLY A 571 -5.06 -17.04 -6.56
C GLY A 571 -6.29 -16.64 -5.76
N THR A 572 -6.10 -16.00 -4.62
CA THR A 572 -7.19 -15.69 -3.69
C THR A 572 -8.02 -14.48 -4.09
N ALA A 573 -7.51 -13.59 -4.96
CA ALA A 573 -8.27 -12.47 -5.50
C ALA A 573 -9.51 -12.90 -6.30
N ALA A 574 -9.52 -14.11 -6.87
CA ALA A 574 -10.67 -14.65 -7.59
C ALA A 574 -11.91 -14.85 -6.71
N TYR A 575 -11.75 -14.95 -5.38
CA TYR A 575 -12.84 -15.13 -4.42
C TYR A 575 -13.37 -13.81 -3.84
N GLU A 576 -12.73 -12.67 -4.12
CA GLU A 576 -13.13 -11.39 -3.50
C GLU A 576 -14.40 -10.78 -4.12
N LYS A 577 -14.57 -10.94 -5.44
CA LYS A 577 -15.74 -10.46 -6.22
C LYS A 577 -16.25 -9.09 -5.80
N ARG A 578 -15.36 -8.09 -5.86
CA ARG A 578 -15.55 -6.74 -5.27
C ARG A 578 -16.77 -5.98 -5.80
N ASN A 579 -17.19 -6.28 -7.03
CA ASN A 579 -18.37 -5.73 -7.70
C ASN A 579 -18.42 -4.18 -7.73
N LEU A 580 -17.36 -3.55 -8.27
CA LEU A 580 -17.20 -2.09 -8.25
C LEU A 580 -17.76 -1.36 -9.49
N ALA A 581 -18.00 -2.07 -10.59
CA ALA A 581 -18.33 -1.45 -11.87
C ALA A 581 -19.82 -1.10 -11.98
N LEU A 582 -20.12 0.19 -12.22
CA LEU A 582 -21.48 0.62 -12.62
C LEU A 582 -21.84 0.19 -14.06
N ALA A 583 -20.83 -0.02 -14.90
CA ALA A 583 -20.98 -0.45 -16.29
C ALA A 583 -19.87 -1.41 -16.68
N ILE A 584 -20.18 -2.40 -17.52
CA ILE A 584 -19.25 -3.44 -17.99
C ILE A 584 -19.19 -3.48 -19.53
N PRO A 585 -18.08 -3.96 -20.13
CA PRO A 585 -17.97 -4.12 -21.57
C PRO A 585 -18.82 -5.30 -22.07
N VAL A 586 -19.63 -5.06 -23.12
CA VAL A 586 -20.44 -6.06 -23.82
C VAL A 586 -19.86 -6.30 -25.21
N TRP A 587 -19.63 -7.57 -25.54
CA TRP A 587 -19.03 -8.01 -26.80
C TRP A 587 -20.07 -8.15 -27.92
N GLU A 588 -19.75 -7.59 -29.09
CA GLU A 588 -20.51 -7.72 -30.35
C GLU A 588 -19.71 -8.64 -31.30
N SER A 589 -20.11 -9.91 -31.36
CA SER A 589 -19.34 -10.96 -32.05
C SER A 589 -19.34 -10.83 -33.58
N ASP A 590 -20.37 -10.23 -34.16
CA ASP A 590 -20.53 -9.97 -35.60
C ASP A 590 -19.52 -8.96 -36.15
N LEU A 591 -19.06 -8.02 -35.30
CA LEU A 591 -18.09 -6.99 -35.67
C LEU A 591 -16.64 -7.40 -35.36
N CYS A 592 -16.42 -8.25 -34.36
CA CYS A 592 -15.11 -8.46 -33.77
C CYS A 592 -14.11 -9.16 -34.71
N THR A 593 -12.93 -8.55 -34.89
CA THR A 593 -11.82 -9.13 -35.69
C THR A 593 -10.89 -10.06 -34.90
N GLN A 594 -11.20 -10.34 -33.62
CA GLN A 594 -10.45 -11.25 -32.76
C GLN A 594 -8.97 -10.86 -32.58
N CYS A 595 -8.70 -9.56 -32.37
CA CYS A 595 -7.33 -9.04 -32.29
C CYS A 595 -6.65 -9.17 -30.91
N GLY A 596 -7.40 -9.41 -29.83
CA GLY A 596 -6.84 -9.56 -28.48
C GLY A 596 -6.50 -8.26 -27.73
N LYS A 597 -6.55 -7.08 -28.37
CA LYS A 597 -6.13 -5.80 -27.73
C LYS A 597 -6.91 -5.45 -26.46
N CYS A 598 -8.21 -5.75 -26.41
CA CYS A 598 -9.04 -5.52 -25.21
C CYS A 598 -8.54 -6.32 -24.00
N VAL A 599 -8.03 -7.55 -24.22
CA VAL A 599 -7.44 -8.41 -23.19
C VAL A 599 -6.05 -7.91 -22.78
N MET A 600 -5.27 -7.39 -23.74
CA MET A 600 -3.94 -6.82 -23.47
C MET A 600 -3.99 -5.66 -22.49
N VAL A 601 -4.89 -4.70 -22.73
CA VAL A 601 -4.92 -3.45 -21.97
C VAL A 601 -5.68 -3.54 -20.66
N CYS A 602 -6.42 -4.63 -20.40
CA CYS A 602 -7.23 -4.74 -19.19
C CYS A 602 -6.33 -4.78 -17.94
N PRO A 603 -6.41 -3.77 -17.04
CA PRO A 603 -5.52 -3.70 -15.88
C PRO A 603 -5.90 -4.68 -14.75
N HIS A 604 -7.06 -5.34 -14.84
CA HIS A 604 -7.56 -6.25 -13.81
C HIS A 604 -7.81 -7.67 -14.34
N THR A 605 -7.50 -7.94 -15.60
CA THR A 605 -7.75 -9.26 -16.23
C THR A 605 -9.25 -9.65 -16.17
N ALA A 606 -10.11 -8.63 -16.16
CA ALA A 606 -11.57 -8.75 -16.08
C ALA A 606 -12.23 -8.99 -17.45
N ILE A 607 -11.46 -9.00 -18.54
CA ILE A 607 -11.89 -9.53 -19.84
C ILE A 607 -10.80 -10.46 -20.36
N ARG A 608 -11.19 -11.66 -20.77
CA ARG A 608 -10.28 -12.70 -21.27
C ARG A 608 -10.77 -13.25 -22.59
N SER A 609 -9.88 -13.96 -23.28
CA SER A 609 -10.24 -14.73 -24.47
C SER A 609 -9.73 -16.16 -24.40
N LYS A 610 -10.54 -17.08 -24.92
CA LYS A 610 -10.17 -18.48 -25.14
C LYS A 610 -10.49 -18.89 -26.57
N ILE A 611 -9.69 -19.79 -27.10
CA ILE A 611 -9.95 -20.55 -28.33
C ILE A 611 -10.14 -22.00 -27.91
N TYR A 612 -11.19 -22.64 -28.40
CA TYR A 612 -11.54 -24.01 -28.02
C TYR A 612 -12.27 -24.69 -29.18
N ALA A 613 -12.29 -26.02 -29.18
CA ALA A 613 -12.98 -26.81 -30.17
C ALA A 613 -14.50 -26.73 -29.99
N ASN A 614 -15.24 -26.82 -31.11
CA ASN A 614 -16.70 -26.70 -31.09
C ASN A 614 -17.39 -27.82 -30.31
N ASP A 615 -16.74 -28.96 -30.09
CA ASP A 615 -17.23 -30.07 -29.28
C ASP A 615 -17.21 -29.79 -27.77
N ALA A 616 -16.39 -28.83 -27.31
CA ALA A 616 -16.38 -28.35 -25.93
C ALA A 616 -17.61 -27.48 -25.57
N LEU A 617 -18.42 -27.10 -26.57
CA LEU A 617 -19.64 -26.31 -26.38
C LEU A 617 -20.83 -27.20 -25.95
N THR A 618 -20.75 -27.75 -24.74
CA THR A 618 -21.86 -28.47 -24.10
C THR A 618 -22.54 -27.58 -23.05
N ASP A 619 -23.86 -27.72 -22.88
CA ASP A 619 -24.64 -27.00 -21.84
C ASP A 619 -24.40 -25.47 -21.80
N VAL A 620 -24.24 -24.88 -22.98
CA VAL A 620 -23.92 -23.45 -23.15
C VAL A 620 -25.04 -22.58 -22.56
N PRO A 621 -24.73 -21.62 -21.65
CA PRO A 621 -25.72 -20.66 -21.19
C PRO A 621 -26.35 -19.89 -22.34
N VAL A 622 -27.66 -19.62 -22.28
CA VAL A 622 -28.42 -18.97 -23.36
C VAL A 622 -27.82 -17.62 -23.79
N THR A 623 -27.20 -16.91 -22.86
CA THR A 623 -26.58 -15.59 -23.06
C THR A 623 -25.09 -15.65 -23.39
N PHE A 624 -24.47 -16.84 -23.42
CA PHE A 624 -23.05 -16.98 -23.68
C PHE A 624 -22.76 -16.75 -25.17
N LYS A 625 -21.83 -15.83 -25.45
CA LYS A 625 -21.48 -15.46 -26.83
C LYS A 625 -20.19 -16.16 -27.23
N TYR A 626 -20.16 -16.70 -28.45
CA TYR A 626 -18.98 -17.22 -29.13
C TYR A 626 -19.06 -16.94 -30.63
N ALA A 627 -17.92 -16.99 -31.33
CA ALA A 627 -17.84 -16.84 -32.78
C ALA A 627 -16.84 -17.82 -33.39
N ALA A 628 -17.02 -18.19 -34.65
CA ALA A 628 -16.07 -19.03 -35.38
C ALA A 628 -14.67 -18.39 -35.38
N MET A 629 -13.63 -19.21 -35.19
CA MET A 629 -12.26 -18.73 -35.15
C MET A 629 -11.82 -18.17 -36.52
N LEU A 630 -11.32 -16.94 -36.54
CA LEU A 630 -10.85 -16.28 -37.76
C LEU A 630 -9.34 -16.43 -37.92
N GLY A 631 -8.89 -16.84 -39.10
CA GLY A 631 -7.49 -16.81 -39.52
C GLY A 631 -6.93 -18.19 -39.87
N LYS A 632 -6.05 -18.22 -40.89
CA LYS A 632 -5.50 -19.45 -41.48
C LYS A 632 -4.53 -20.21 -40.57
N ASP A 633 -4.11 -19.60 -39.48
CA ASP A 633 -3.16 -20.16 -38.51
C ASP A 633 -3.84 -21.11 -37.50
N PHE A 634 -5.16 -21.22 -37.53
CA PHE A 634 -5.95 -22.05 -36.64
C PHE A 634 -6.71 -23.13 -37.44
N PRO A 635 -6.79 -24.38 -36.95
CA PRO A 635 -7.62 -25.42 -37.56
C PRO A 635 -9.10 -25.00 -37.71
N ASP A 636 -9.78 -25.61 -38.68
CA ASP A 636 -11.23 -25.51 -38.81
C ASP A 636 -11.93 -26.17 -37.60
N GLY A 637 -13.17 -25.75 -37.30
CA GLY A 637 -13.95 -26.32 -36.19
C GLY A 637 -13.62 -25.74 -34.82
N LEU A 638 -12.91 -24.61 -34.77
CA LEU A 638 -12.63 -23.87 -33.54
C LEU A 638 -13.56 -22.66 -33.38
N SER A 639 -13.88 -22.34 -32.13
CA SER A 639 -14.60 -21.13 -31.72
C SER A 639 -13.75 -20.28 -30.76
N MET A 640 -14.06 -18.99 -30.71
CA MET A 640 -13.44 -18.04 -29.81
C MET A 640 -14.50 -17.23 -29.07
N SER A 641 -14.20 -16.94 -27.80
CA SER A 641 -15.01 -16.06 -26.96
C SER A 641 -14.17 -14.99 -26.28
N TYR A 642 -14.76 -13.81 -26.13
CA TYR A 642 -14.28 -12.76 -25.23
C TYR A 642 -15.28 -12.62 -24.09
N GLN A 643 -14.90 -13.06 -22.90
CA GLN A 643 -15.80 -13.08 -21.75
C GLN A 643 -15.33 -12.09 -20.67
N VAL A 644 -16.29 -11.35 -20.12
CA VAL A 644 -16.07 -10.41 -19.02
C VAL A 644 -16.35 -11.10 -17.68
N ALA A 645 -15.54 -10.83 -16.66
CA ALA A 645 -15.81 -11.15 -15.26
C ALA A 645 -16.58 -9.95 -14.66
N PRO A 646 -17.92 -10.00 -14.54
CA PRO A 646 -18.72 -8.81 -14.25
C PRO A 646 -18.42 -8.20 -12.87
N GLU A 647 -18.09 -9.04 -11.89
CA GLU A 647 -17.85 -8.63 -10.49
C GLU A 647 -16.40 -8.23 -10.21
N ASP A 648 -15.47 -8.55 -11.11
CA ASP A 648 -14.07 -8.14 -11.01
C ASP A 648 -13.73 -6.98 -11.96
N CYS A 649 -14.66 -6.63 -12.86
CA CYS A 649 -14.55 -5.45 -13.69
C CYS A 649 -14.60 -4.19 -12.81
N THR A 650 -13.72 -3.23 -13.11
CA THR A 650 -13.69 -1.92 -12.44
C THR A 650 -14.34 -0.81 -13.25
N GLY A 651 -14.85 -1.11 -14.46
CA GLY A 651 -15.54 -0.13 -15.30
C GLY A 651 -14.63 0.93 -15.93
N CYS A 652 -13.32 0.69 -16.03
CA CYS A 652 -12.33 1.68 -16.50
C CYS A 652 -12.41 2.06 -18.00
N SER A 653 -13.28 1.41 -18.78
CA SER A 653 -13.52 1.59 -20.22
C SER A 653 -12.33 1.39 -21.20
N LEU A 654 -11.11 1.16 -20.72
CA LEU A 654 -9.91 1.01 -21.56
C LEU A 654 -10.05 -0.08 -22.65
N CYS A 655 -10.66 -1.23 -22.34
CA CYS A 655 -10.89 -2.29 -23.32
C CYS A 655 -11.77 -1.86 -24.50
N VAL A 656 -12.73 -0.95 -24.26
CA VAL A 656 -13.62 -0.35 -25.28
C VAL A 656 -12.92 0.78 -26.03
N ASP A 657 -12.08 1.55 -25.33
CA ASP A 657 -11.29 2.62 -25.94
C ASP A 657 -10.30 2.07 -26.98
N ILE A 658 -9.49 1.05 -26.62
CA ILE A 658 -8.49 0.46 -27.52
C ILE A 658 -9.10 -0.29 -28.70
N CYS A 659 -10.38 -0.67 -28.62
CA CYS A 659 -11.04 -1.44 -29.67
C CYS A 659 -11.08 -0.65 -30.98
N PRO A 660 -10.37 -1.10 -32.04
CA PRO A 660 -10.28 -0.34 -33.29
C PRO A 660 -11.51 -0.54 -34.19
N ILE A 661 -12.34 -1.54 -33.89
CA ILE A 661 -13.39 -2.00 -34.79
C ILE A 661 -14.72 -1.31 -34.49
N ARG A 662 -15.27 -0.67 -35.52
CA ARG A 662 -16.54 0.05 -35.51
C ARG A 662 -17.44 -0.50 -36.60
N ASP A 663 -18.73 -0.47 -36.36
CA ASP A 663 -19.73 -0.70 -37.40
C ASP A 663 -19.59 0.37 -38.49
N LYS A 664 -19.56 -0.05 -39.75
CA LYS A 664 -19.44 0.85 -40.91
C LYS A 664 -20.67 1.73 -41.07
N ALA A 665 -21.85 1.23 -40.69
CA ALA A 665 -23.11 1.96 -40.79
C ALA A 665 -23.39 2.83 -39.56
N ASN A 666 -22.81 2.49 -38.39
CA ASN A 666 -22.97 3.26 -37.16
C ASN A 666 -21.66 3.38 -36.36
N ALA A 667 -20.96 4.51 -36.51
CA ALA A 667 -19.67 4.73 -35.87
C ALA A 667 -19.70 4.71 -34.32
N SER A 668 -20.87 4.84 -33.68
CA SER A 668 -21.03 4.72 -32.22
C SER A 668 -21.14 3.26 -31.74
N ARG A 669 -21.44 2.30 -32.64
CA ARG A 669 -21.46 0.87 -32.34
C ARG A 669 -20.07 0.28 -32.61
N LYS A 670 -19.39 -0.17 -31.55
CA LYS A 670 -18.09 -0.84 -31.63
C LYS A 670 -18.23 -2.36 -31.47
N ALA A 671 -17.15 -3.11 -31.70
CA ALA A 671 -17.10 -4.53 -31.36
C ALA A 671 -17.14 -4.82 -29.83
N LEU A 672 -16.91 -3.79 -29.00
CA LEU A 672 -17.03 -3.84 -27.55
C LEU A 672 -17.60 -2.51 -27.05
N ASN A 673 -18.66 -2.52 -26.22
CA ASN A 673 -19.34 -1.30 -25.78
C ASN A 673 -19.62 -1.34 -24.27
N MET A 674 -19.51 -0.20 -23.58
CA MET A 674 -19.92 -0.13 -22.17
C MET A 674 -21.44 -0.13 -22.05
N ARG A 675 -22.00 -0.97 -21.17
CA ARG A 675 -23.42 -1.00 -20.82
C ARG A 675 -23.59 -1.01 -19.29
N PRO A 676 -24.70 -0.48 -18.75
CA PRO A 676 -25.02 -0.62 -17.33
C PRO A 676 -24.87 -2.07 -16.87
N GLN A 677 -24.26 -2.28 -15.70
CA GLN A 677 -23.97 -3.63 -15.21
C GLN A 677 -25.26 -4.38 -14.85
N ALA A 678 -26.22 -3.73 -14.19
CA ALA A 678 -27.56 -4.27 -14.05
C ALA A 678 -28.36 -4.02 -15.35
N PRO A 679 -29.11 -5.01 -15.88
CA PRO A 679 -29.40 -6.35 -15.34
C PRO A 679 -28.42 -7.46 -15.80
N LEU A 680 -27.31 -7.13 -16.44
CA LEU A 680 -26.37 -8.08 -17.05
C LEU A 680 -25.57 -8.92 -16.04
N ARG A 681 -25.36 -8.43 -14.81
CA ARG A 681 -24.48 -9.04 -13.78
C ARG A 681 -24.68 -10.54 -13.67
N ASP A 682 -25.92 -10.98 -13.43
CA ASP A 682 -26.18 -12.38 -13.09
C ASP A 682 -25.98 -13.30 -14.29
N SER A 683 -26.46 -12.90 -15.48
CA SER A 683 -26.21 -13.65 -16.72
C SER A 683 -24.72 -13.72 -17.07
N GLU A 684 -23.98 -12.62 -16.88
CA GLU A 684 -22.54 -12.59 -17.17
C GLU A 684 -21.73 -13.34 -16.10
N ARG A 685 -22.25 -13.50 -14.88
CA ARG A 685 -21.64 -14.36 -13.84
C ARG A 685 -21.70 -15.81 -14.28
N SER A 686 -22.86 -16.29 -14.72
CA SER A 686 -23.01 -17.65 -15.27
C SER A 686 -22.18 -17.86 -16.53
N ASN A 687 -22.13 -16.86 -17.43
CA ASN A 687 -21.27 -16.90 -18.61
C ASN A 687 -19.77 -16.98 -18.24
N TRP A 688 -19.35 -16.24 -17.20
CA TRP A 688 -17.97 -16.25 -16.69
C TRP A 688 -17.60 -17.60 -16.09
N GLU A 689 -18.47 -18.20 -15.27
CA GLU A 689 -18.27 -19.53 -14.70
C GLU A 689 -18.15 -20.59 -15.79
N TYR A 690 -19.02 -20.57 -16.80
CA TYR A 690 -18.94 -21.45 -17.97
C TYR A 690 -17.63 -21.24 -18.74
N PHE A 691 -17.24 -19.99 -18.99
CA PHE A 691 -15.98 -19.67 -19.68
C PHE A 691 -14.75 -20.23 -18.97
N LEU A 692 -14.74 -20.24 -17.63
CA LEU A 692 -13.64 -20.82 -16.86
C LEU A 692 -13.52 -22.34 -17.04
N GLN A 693 -14.63 -23.05 -17.28
CA GLN A 693 -14.64 -24.51 -17.51
C GLN A 693 -14.11 -24.91 -18.90
N LEU A 694 -14.18 -24.01 -19.89
CA LEU A 694 -13.65 -24.27 -21.23
C LEU A 694 -12.14 -24.52 -21.20
N PRO A 695 -11.61 -25.45 -22.01
CA PRO A 695 -10.18 -25.78 -22.00
C PRO A 695 -9.32 -24.59 -22.43
N GLU A 696 -8.14 -24.46 -21.82
CA GLU A 696 -7.11 -23.55 -22.30
C GLU A 696 -6.50 -24.09 -23.60
N TYR A 697 -6.20 -23.20 -24.56
CA TYR A 697 -5.57 -23.60 -25.81
C TYR A 697 -4.12 -24.02 -25.59
N ASP A 698 -3.65 -25.03 -26.35
CA ASP A 698 -2.29 -25.53 -26.22
C ASP A 698 -1.25 -24.44 -26.55
N ARG A 699 -0.43 -24.10 -25.55
CA ARG A 699 0.61 -23.07 -25.64
C ARG A 699 1.60 -23.33 -26.77
N ARG A 700 1.89 -24.60 -27.06
CA ARG A 700 2.85 -25.02 -28.10
C ARG A 700 2.38 -24.68 -29.51
N LEU A 701 1.07 -24.52 -29.69
CA LEU A 701 0.45 -24.26 -30.98
C LEU A 701 0.22 -22.75 -31.23
N LEU A 702 0.48 -21.88 -30.24
CA LEU A 702 0.25 -20.45 -30.35
C LEU A 702 1.46 -19.71 -30.91
N LYS A 703 1.21 -18.79 -31.85
CA LYS A 703 2.19 -17.78 -32.27
C LYS A 703 2.27 -16.66 -31.24
N THR A 704 3.09 -16.86 -30.21
CA THR A 704 3.23 -15.97 -29.04
C THR A 704 3.86 -14.61 -29.37
N ASN A 705 4.50 -14.46 -30.54
CA ASN A 705 5.01 -13.18 -31.05
C ASN A 705 3.96 -12.26 -31.69
N THR A 706 2.69 -12.66 -31.68
CA THR A 706 1.56 -11.84 -32.14
C THR A 706 0.65 -11.46 -30.97
N ILE A 707 0.04 -10.28 -30.99
CA ILE A 707 -0.93 -9.88 -29.96
C ILE A 707 -2.08 -10.90 -29.87
N LYS A 708 -2.57 -11.36 -31.02
CA LYS A 708 -3.65 -12.34 -31.09
C LYS A 708 -3.29 -13.65 -30.37
N GLY A 709 -2.11 -14.21 -30.63
CA GLY A 709 -1.66 -15.44 -29.98
C GLY A 709 -1.32 -15.24 -28.49
N ALA A 710 -0.59 -14.19 -28.15
CA ALA A 710 -0.19 -13.91 -26.77
C ALA A 710 -1.39 -13.70 -25.83
N MET A 711 -2.47 -13.09 -26.33
CA MET A 711 -3.66 -12.77 -25.51
C MET A 711 -4.64 -13.93 -25.35
N VAL A 712 -4.38 -15.07 -25.99
CA VAL A 712 -5.08 -16.34 -25.74
C VAL A 712 -4.46 -17.09 -24.57
N LEU A 713 -3.18 -16.85 -24.26
CA LEU A 713 -2.51 -17.47 -23.11
C LEU A 713 -3.22 -17.09 -21.81
N GLN A 714 -3.41 -18.08 -20.94
CA GLN A 714 -4.01 -17.87 -19.63
C GLN A 714 -3.20 -16.83 -18.83
N PRO A 715 -3.83 -15.75 -18.34
CA PRO A 715 -3.19 -14.80 -17.44
C PRO A 715 -3.07 -15.38 -16.03
N LEU A 716 -1.89 -15.21 -15.43
CA LEU A 716 -1.57 -15.69 -14.08
C LEU A 716 -1.41 -14.56 -13.06
N PHE A 717 -1.91 -13.38 -13.43
CA PHE A 717 -2.07 -12.20 -12.60
C PHE A 717 -3.45 -11.60 -12.87
N GLU A 718 -4.36 -11.66 -11.90
CA GLU A 718 -5.77 -11.33 -12.08
C GLU A 718 -6.38 -10.61 -10.87
N PHE A 719 -7.32 -9.69 -11.13
CA PHE A 719 -8.18 -9.08 -10.12
C PHE A 719 -7.46 -8.31 -8.98
N SER A 720 -6.27 -7.79 -9.27
CA SER A 720 -5.45 -7.06 -8.29
C SER A 720 -6.16 -5.85 -7.65
N GLY A 721 -5.70 -5.45 -6.45
CA GLY A 721 -6.17 -4.26 -5.74
C GLY A 721 -5.76 -2.91 -6.36
N ALA A 722 -5.26 -2.89 -7.61
CA ALA A 722 -4.77 -1.68 -8.26
C ALA A 722 -5.91 -0.70 -8.62
N CYS A 723 -5.54 0.56 -8.88
CA CYS A 723 -6.47 1.63 -9.24
C CYS A 723 -7.28 1.30 -10.52
N VAL A 724 -8.48 1.88 -10.64
CA VAL A 724 -9.28 1.82 -11.86
C VAL A 724 -8.49 2.45 -13.02
N GLY A 725 -8.17 1.66 -14.05
CA GLY A 725 -7.37 2.14 -15.19
C GLY A 725 -5.85 2.19 -14.96
N CYS A 726 -5.32 1.47 -13.95
CA CYS A 726 -3.89 1.46 -13.60
C CYS A 726 -2.97 1.22 -14.81
N GLY A 727 -1.91 2.02 -14.94
CA GLY A 727 -0.91 1.86 -16.01
C GLY A 727 0.12 0.75 -15.79
N GLU A 728 0.25 0.21 -14.57
CA GLU A 728 1.30 -0.77 -14.23
C GLU A 728 0.91 -2.22 -14.57
N THR A 729 -0.29 -2.63 -14.17
CA THR A 729 -0.71 -4.05 -14.17
C THR A 729 -0.83 -4.72 -15.54
N PRO A 730 -1.14 -4.02 -16.67
CA PRO A 730 -1.09 -4.65 -17.98
C PRO A 730 0.27 -5.26 -18.34
N TYR A 731 1.38 -4.65 -17.89
CA TYR A 731 2.73 -5.16 -18.12
C TYR A 731 3.02 -6.41 -17.29
N ILE A 732 2.61 -6.43 -16.01
CA ILE A 732 2.76 -7.60 -15.13
C ILE A 732 1.91 -8.77 -15.64
N LYS A 733 0.66 -8.48 -16.04
CA LYS A 733 -0.22 -9.47 -16.67
C LYS A 733 0.43 -10.07 -17.92
N LEU A 734 1.00 -9.24 -18.79
CA LEU A 734 1.72 -9.72 -19.97
C LEU A 734 2.89 -10.64 -19.60
N ALA A 735 3.73 -10.27 -18.64
CA ALA A 735 4.81 -11.14 -18.15
C ALA A 735 4.28 -12.49 -17.63
N SER A 736 3.21 -12.45 -16.84
CA SER A 736 2.58 -13.65 -16.26
C SER A 736 1.98 -14.57 -17.33
N GLN A 737 1.43 -14.02 -18.42
CA GLN A 737 0.87 -14.81 -19.53
C GLN A 737 1.98 -15.54 -20.29
N LEU A 738 3.06 -14.82 -20.57
CA LEU A 738 4.18 -15.33 -21.37
C LEU A 738 5.02 -16.34 -20.58
N PHE A 739 5.33 -16.06 -19.31
CA PHE A 739 6.37 -16.81 -18.57
C PHE A 739 5.91 -17.35 -17.21
N GLY A 740 4.65 -17.09 -16.83
CA GLY A 740 4.20 -17.26 -15.45
C GLY A 740 4.23 -18.70 -14.93
N ASP A 741 4.15 -19.71 -15.80
CA ASP A 741 4.23 -21.12 -15.40
C ASP A 741 5.63 -21.58 -14.97
N ARG A 742 6.63 -20.69 -15.06
CA ARG A 742 8.03 -20.88 -14.65
C ARG A 742 8.68 -19.62 -14.06
N MET A 743 7.87 -18.64 -13.66
CA MET A 743 8.32 -17.32 -13.19
C MET A 743 8.59 -17.33 -11.68
N MET A 744 9.70 -16.72 -11.26
CA MET A 744 9.94 -16.30 -9.88
C MET A 744 10.01 -14.79 -9.83
N VAL A 745 9.30 -14.18 -8.88
CA VAL A 745 9.15 -12.73 -8.77
C VAL A 745 9.77 -12.22 -7.48
N ALA A 746 10.83 -11.44 -7.60
CA ALA A 746 11.32 -10.54 -6.57
C ALA A 746 10.66 -9.17 -6.79
N ASN A 747 9.79 -8.75 -5.87
CA ASN A 747 9.05 -7.51 -6.00
C ASN A 747 9.49 -6.46 -4.97
N ALA A 748 9.90 -5.28 -5.43
CA ALA A 748 10.26 -4.17 -4.55
C ALA A 748 9.02 -3.63 -3.83
N THR A 749 9.21 -3.10 -2.62
CA THR A 749 8.12 -2.41 -1.92
C THR A 749 7.66 -1.18 -2.71
N GLY A 750 6.36 -1.09 -3.00
CA GLY A 750 5.80 -0.03 -3.84
C GLY A 750 4.37 -0.35 -4.25
N CYS A 751 3.86 0.29 -5.30
CA CYS A 751 2.50 0.00 -5.79
C CYS A 751 2.35 -1.48 -6.16
N SER A 752 3.37 -2.02 -6.86
CA SER A 752 3.41 -3.41 -7.31
C SER A 752 3.38 -4.43 -6.18
N SER A 753 4.01 -4.16 -5.03
CA SER A 753 3.89 -5.05 -3.88
C SER A 753 2.55 -4.91 -3.16
N ILE A 754 1.98 -3.71 -3.11
CA ILE A 754 0.67 -3.49 -2.49
C ILE A 754 -0.44 -4.18 -3.28
N TYR A 755 -0.63 -3.90 -4.57
CA TYR A 755 -1.69 -4.60 -5.30
C TYR A 755 -1.32 -6.05 -5.63
N GLY A 756 -0.04 -6.44 -5.52
CA GLY A 756 0.49 -7.76 -5.82
C GLY A 756 0.53 -8.73 -4.64
N GLY A 757 0.55 -8.25 -3.40
CA GLY A 757 0.75 -9.09 -2.21
C GLY A 757 0.15 -8.53 -0.93
N ASN A 758 -0.84 -7.64 -1.01
CA ASN A 758 -1.54 -7.14 0.18
C ASN A 758 -2.69 -8.05 0.59
N LEU A 759 -2.58 -8.63 1.79
CA LEU A 759 -3.63 -9.47 2.36
C LEU A 759 -4.96 -8.69 2.50
N PRO A 760 -6.11 -9.37 2.39
CA PRO A 760 -6.28 -10.83 2.38
C PRO A 760 -6.06 -11.54 1.04
N THR A 761 -6.08 -10.81 -0.09
CA THR A 761 -6.15 -11.43 -1.42
C THR A 761 -4.91 -11.15 -2.26
N THR A 762 -4.46 -12.16 -3.01
CA THR A 762 -3.32 -12.04 -3.93
C THR A 762 -3.75 -12.31 -5.37
N PRO A 763 -3.30 -11.50 -6.35
CA PRO A 763 -3.66 -11.65 -7.76
C PRO A 763 -2.86 -12.71 -8.52
N TRP A 764 -1.73 -13.16 -7.97
CA TRP A 764 -0.90 -14.20 -8.57
C TRP A 764 -1.65 -15.52 -8.50
N THR A 765 -1.84 -16.22 -9.62
CA THR A 765 -2.61 -17.47 -9.65
C THR A 765 -1.83 -18.59 -10.36
N LYS A 766 -2.43 -19.78 -10.42
CA LYS A 766 -1.88 -20.99 -11.03
C LYS A 766 -2.73 -21.43 -12.21
N ASN A 767 -2.12 -22.06 -13.20
CA ASN A 767 -2.83 -22.74 -14.27
C ASN A 767 -3.44 -24.08 -13.79
N ALA A 768 -4.15 -24.77 -14.67
CA ALA A 768 -4.78 -26.06 -14.37
C ALA A 768 -3.79 -27.17 -13.96
N GLN A 769 -2.49 -27.02 -14.25
CA GLN A 769 -1.42 -27.94 -13.81
C GLN A 769 -0.84 -27.57 -12.44
N GLY A 770 -1.38 -26.56 -11.76
CA GLY A 770 -0.87 -26.06 -10.48
C GLY A 770 0.40 -25.19 -10.59
N LYS A 771 0.82 -24.81 -11.80
CA LYS A 771 2.02 -24.00 -12.05
C LYS A 771 1.66 -22.52 -12.15
N GLY A 772 2.45 -21.66 -11.53
CA GLY A 772 2.27 -20.21 -11.61
C GLY A 772 3.43 -19.46 -10.96
N PRO A 773 3.38 -18.11 -10.98
CA PRO A 773 4.47 -17.29 -10.44
C PRO A 773 4.66 -17.53 -8.94
N ALA A 774 5.89 -17.82 -8.53
CA ALA A 774 6.29 -17.76 -7.12
C ALA A 774 6.68 -16.31 -6.81
N TRP A 775 6.01 -15.67 -5.85
CA TRP A 775 6.18 -14.24 -5.57
C TRP A 775 6.68 -13.99 -4.16
N SER A 776 7.60 -13.03 -4.01
CA SER A 776 8.04 -12.55 -2.71
C SER A 776 8.43 -11.07 -2.76
N ASN A 777 8.20 -10.37 -1.66
CA ASN A 777 8.66 -9.00 -1.39
C ASN A 777 9.58 -9.05 -0.17
N SER A 778 10.86 -8.71 -0.38
CA SER A 778 11.83 -8.52 0.70
C SER A 778 11.66 -7.11 1.29
N LEU A 779 12.42 -6.13 0.81
CA LEU A 779 12.33 -4.74 1.25
C LEU A 779 12.17 -3.78 0.05
N PHE A 780 12.29 -2.48 0.32
CA PHE A 780 12.21 -1.46 -0.73
C PHE A 780 13.55 -1.31 -1.46
N GLU A 781 14.64 -1.40 -0.72
CA GLU A 781 16.00 -1.08 -1.13
C GLU A 781 16.75 -2.24 -1.80
N ASP A 782 16.41 -3.49 -1.48
CA ASP A 782 17.23 -4.68 -1.77
C ASP A 782 16.70 -5.57 -2.91
N ASN A 783 15.65 -5.13 -3.60
CA ASN A 783 14.91 -6.02 -4.50
C ASN A 783 15.75 -6.59 -5.65
N ALA A 784 16.75 -5.82 -6.13
CA ALA A 784 17.63 -6.31 -7.18
C ALA A 784 18.49 -7.47 -6.67
N GLU A 785 19.12 -7.25 -5.53
CA GLU A 785 19.98 -8.19 -4.82
C GLU A 785 19.19 -9.44 -4.40
N PHE A 786 17.93 -9.25 -3.98
CA PHE A 786 17.02 -10.33 -3.64
C PHE A 786 16.73 -11.23 -4.84
N GLY A 787 16.40 -10.64 -5.99
CA GLY A 787 16.23 -11.38 -7.26
C GLY A 787 17.52 -12.05 -7.74
N LEU A 788 18.68 -11.41 -7.57
CA LEU A 788 19.98 -12.01 -7.84
C LEU A 788 20.23 -13.22 -6.94
N GLY A 789 19.86 -13.15 -5.66
CA GLY A 789 19.89 -14.28 -4.73
C GLY A 789 19.06 -15.47 -5.23
N MET A 790 17.84 -15.22 -5.72
CA MET A 790 17.00 -16.26 -6.34
C MET A 790 17.70 -16.90 -7.55
N ARG A 791 18.31 -16.10 -8.43
CA ARG A 791 19.04 -16.61 -9.60
C ARG A 791 20.24 -17.46 -9.21
N ILE A 792 21.03 -17.03 -8.22
CA ILE A 792 22.19 -17.78 -7.74
C ILE A 792 21.76 -19.12 -7.13
N ALA A 793 20.68 -19.14 -6.35
CA ALA A 793 20.13 -20.36 -5.78
C ALA A 793 19.68 -21.35 -6.88
N LEU A 794 18.95 -20.87 -7.88
CA LEU A 794 18.51 -21.67 -9.02
C LEU A 794 19.68 -22.21 -9.85
N ASP A 795 20.72 -21.40 -10.09
CA ASP A 795 21.94 -21.83 -10.79
C ASP A 795 22.61 -23.00 -10.05
N ARG A 796 22.74 -22.88 -8.73
CA ARG A 796 23.37 -23.93 -7.91
C ARG A 796 22.52 -25.20 -7.85
N GLN A 797 21.21 -25.08 -7.69
CA GLN A 797 20.29 -26.21 -7.71
C GLN A 797 20.31 -26.93 -9.06
N HIS A 798 20.31 -26.18 -10.16
CA HIS A 798 20.40 -26.74 -11.51
C HIS A 798 21.73 -27.49 -11.71
N ALA A 799 22.86 -26.86 -11.39
CA ALA A 799 24.17 -27.49 -11.52
C ALA A 799 24.28 -28.78 -10.68
N TYR A 800 23.77 -28.75 -9.44
CA TYR A 800 23.81 -29.93 -8.57
C TYR A 800 22.87 -31.04 -9.08
N ALA A 801 21.69 -30.70 -9.59
CA ALA A 801 20.81 -31.68 -10.25
C ALA A 801 21.51 -32.32 -11.45
N GLN A 802 22.23 -31.55 -12.28
CA GLN A 802 22.99 -32.11 -13.40
C GLN A 802 24.14 -33.02 -12.93
N GLU A 803 24.86 -32.67 -11.86
CA GLU A 803 25.89 -33.54 -11.25
C GLU A 803 25.30 -34.88 -10.79
N LEU A 804 24.14 -34.85 -10.12
CA LEU A 804 23.45 -36.05 -9.66
C LEU A 804 22.91 -36.90 -10.82
N VAL A 805 22.35 -36.28 -11.87
CA VAL A 805 21.93 -36.99 -13.09
C VAL A 805 23.11 -37.73 -13.73
N ARG A 806 24.29 -37.10 -13.81
CA ARG A 806 25.51 -37.76 -14.32
C ARG A 806 25.98 -38.87 -13.39
N ALA A 807 25.92 -38.67 -12.08
CA ALA A 807 26.36 -39.66 -11.10
C ALA A 807 25.48 -40.91 -11.08
N LEU A 808 24.19 -40.78 -11.41
CA LEU A 808 23.20 -41.85 -11.52
C LEU A 808 23.06 -42.39 -12.96
N SER A 809 24.03 -42.10 -13.83
CA SER A 809 24.00 -42.58 -15.21
C SER A 809 23.90 -44.11 -15.35
N PRO A 810 24.53 -44.94 -14.49
CA PRO A 810 24.36 -46.40 -14.56
C PRO A 810 22.91 -46.86 -14.36
N GLU A 811 22.16 -46.18 -13.50
CA GLU A 811 20.78 -46.51 -13.16
C GLU A 811 19.76 -45.89 -14.12
N LEU A 812 20.02 -44.67 -14.61
CA LEU A 812 19.11 -43.90 -15.46
C LEU A 812 19.27 -44.20 -16.96
N GLY A 813 20.43 -44.71 -17.36
CA GLY A 813 20.79 -44.96 -18.76
C GLY A 813 21.34 -43.71 -19.47
N GLU A 814 22.35 -43.92 -20.32
CA GLU A 814 23.07 -42.83 -21.00
C GLU A 814 22.19 -41.97 -21.91
N GLU A 815 21.22 -42.58 -22.60
CA GLU A 815 20.28 -41.87 -23.49
C GLU A 815 19.40 -40.89 -22.70
N THR A 816 18.81 -41.34 -21.58
CA THR A 816 18.01 -40.52 -20.67
C THR A 816 18.82 -39.36 -20.12
N VAL A 817 20.04 -39.62 -19.66
CA VAL A 817 20.96 -38.61 -19.14
C VAL A 817 21.29 -37.57 -20.21
N ALA A 818 21.66 -38.00 -21.42
CA ALA A 818 21.98 -37.10 -22.52
C ALA A 818 20.78 -36.24 -22.92
N ALA A 819 19.57 -36.84 -22.99
CA ALA A 819 18.35 -36.12 -23.32
C ALA A 819 17.95 -35.08 -22.26
N LEU A 820 18.16 -35.37 -20.97
CA LEU A 820 17.90 -34.44 -19.87
C LEU A 820 18.87 -33.26 -19.85
N LEU A 821 20.16 -33.51 -20.09
CA LEU A 821 21.22 -32.51 -19.96
C LEU A 821 21.34 -31.59 -21.16
N ASN A 822 21.01 -32.07 -22.37
CA ASN A 822 21.15 -31.32 -23.62
C ASN A 822 19.81 -30.82 -24.19
N ALA A 823 18.74 -30.84 -23.39
CA ALA A 823 17.42 -30.40 -23.83
C ALA A 823 17.42 -28.92 -24.22
N ASP A 824 16.97 -28.63 -25.44
CA ASP A 824 16.62 -27.26 -25.85
C ASP A 824 15.34 -26.82 -25.12
N GLN A 825 15.43 -25.67 -24.46
CA GLN A 825 14.36 -25.05 -23.68
C GLN A 825 14.14 -23.59 -24.11
N SER A 826 14.47 -23.26 -25.37
CA SER A 826 14.37 -21.92 -25.93
C SER A 826 12.94 -21.51 -26.28
N ASP A 827 12.01 -22.46 -26.43
CA ASP A 827 10.60 -22.21 -26.75
C ASP A 827 9.63 -23.08 -25.91
N GLU A 828 8.32 -22.89 -26.13
CA GLU A 828 7.25 -23.60 -25.40
C GLU A 828 7.26 -25.12 -25.66
N ALA A 829 7.65 -25.56 -26.85
CA ALA A 829 7.70 -26.98 -27.19
C ALA A 829 8.84 -27.68 -26.45
N GLY A 830 10.06 -27.11 -26.49
CA GLY A 830 11.22 -27.63 -25.78
C GLY A 830 11.05 -27.62 -24.26
N LEU A 831 10.44 -26.57 -23.71
CA LEU A 831 10.06 -26.51 -22.28
C LEU A 831 9.05 -27.60 -21.90
N TYR A 832 8.05 -27.85 -22.74
CA TYR A 832 7.09 -28.93 -22.52
C TYR A 832 7.77 -30.30 -22.54
N GLU A 833 8.58 -30.59 -23.56
CA GLU A 833 9.30 -31.87 -23.66
C GLU A 833 10.24 -32.09 -22.47
N GLN A 834 10.96 -31.05 -22.02
CA GLN A 834 11.82 -31.18 -20.85
C GLN A 834 11.02 -31.50 -19.58
N ARG A 835 9.83 -30.95 -19.43
CA ARG A 835 8.94 -31.28 -18.29
C ARG A 835 8.51 -32.74 -18.35
N GLU A 836 8.20 -33.28 -19.53
CA GLU A 836 7.88 -34.70 -19.70
C GLU A 836 9.08 -35.59 -19.34
N ARG A 837 10.30 -35.21 -19.78
CA ARG A 837 11.54 -35.91 -19.39
C ARG A 837 11.76 -35.90 -17.88
N VAL A 838 11.54 -34.75 -17.23
CA VAL A 838 11.66 -34.62 -15.76
C VAL A 838 10.57 -35.41 -15.03
N ALA A 839 9.34 -35.46 -15.54
CA ALA A 839 8.27 -36.28 -14.96
C ALA A 839 8.62 -37.77 -15.02
N ALA A 840 9.13 -38.25 -16.16
CA ALA A 840 9.61 -39.62 -16.32
C ALA A 840 10.81 -39.91 -15.39
N LEU A 841 11.76 -38.97 -15.27
CA LEU A 841 12.89 -39.07 -14.34
C LEU A 841 12.40 -39.24 -12.90
N LYS A 842 11.45 -38.43 -12.44
CA LYS A 842 10.91 -38.53 -11.07
C LYS A 842 10.32 -39.90 -10.76
N LEU A 843 9.62 -40.51 -11.72
CA LEU A 843 9.10 -41.87 -11.58
C LEU A 843 10.22 -42.92 -11.45
N GLN A 844 11.29 -42.79 -12.24
CA GLN A 844 12.45 -43.69 -12.13
C GLN A 844 13.17 -43.53 -10.78
N LEU A 845 13.37 -42.29 -10.32
CA LEU A 845 14.07 -42.01 -9.06
C LEU A 845 13.32 -42.56 -7.83
N GLN A 846 11.99 -42.59 -7.86
CA GLN A 846 11.18 -43.18 -6.78
C GLN A 846 11.43 -44.68 -6.59
N ALA A 847 11.87 -45.39 -7.62
CA ALA A 847 12.18 -46.81 -7.56
C ALA A 847 13.61 -47.09 -7.02
N LEU A 848 14.45 -46.07 -6.89
CA LEU A 848 15.83 -46.19 -6.43
C LEU A 848 15.95 -45.91 -4.94
N THR A 849 16.81 -46.65 -4.26
CA THR A 849 17.10 -46.49 -2.82
C THR A 849 18.39 -45.72 -2.55
N ASP A 850 19.10 -45.28 -3.60
CA ASP A 850 20.32 -44.49 -3.46
C ASP A 850 19.97 -43.10 -2.87
N PRO A 851 20.64 -42.64 -1.79
CA PRO A 851 20.44 -41.30 -1.24
C PRO A 851 20.58 -40.16 -2.27
N LYS A 852 21.43 -40.34 -3.29
CA LYS A 852 21.57 -39.40 -4.41
C LYS A 852 20.30 -39.33 -5.25
N ALA A 853 19.58 -40.45 -5.41
CA ALA A 853 18.32 -40.48 -6.15
C ALA A 853 17.22 -39.73 -5.38
N HIS A 854 17.15 -39.87 -4.05
CA HIS A 854 16.26 -39.06 -3.22
C HIS A 854 16.58 -37.57 -3.29
N THR A 855 17.87 -37.21 -3.21
CA THR A 855 18.31 -35.81 -3.33
C THR A 855 17.97 -35.25 -4.72
N LEU A 856 18.19 -36.02 -5.79
CA LEU A 856 17.83 -35.63 -7.15
C LEU A 856 16.31 -35.51 -7.32
N LEU A 857 15.51 -36.35 -6.67
CA LEU A 857 14.06 -36.29 -6.74
C LEU A 857 13.53 -34.93 -6.23
N GLU A 858 14.08 -34.41 -5.14
CA GLU A 858 13.76 -33.09 -4.60
C GLU A 858 14.20 -31.95 -5.53
N LEU A 859 15.31 -32.13 -6.24
CA LEU A 859 15.90 -31.11 -7.12
C LEU A 859 15.49 -31.22 -8.58
N ALA A 860 14.78 -32.28 -9.00
CA ALA A 860 14.56 -32.61 -10.41
C ALA A 860 13.89 -31.48 -11.20
N ASP A 861 12.99 -30.72 -10.56
CA ASP A 861 12.32 -29.56 -11.18
C ASP A 861 13.29 -28.44 -11.57
N SER A 862 14.48 -28.41 -10.96
CA SER A 862 15.55 -27.45 -11.27
C SER A 862 16.15 -27.68 -12.66
N LEU A 863 15.99 -28.88 -13.25
CA LEU A 863 16.41 -29.18 -14.62
C LEU A 863 15.58 -28.42 -15.68
N CYS A 864 14.37 -27.97 -15.32
CA CYS A 864 13.55 -27.11 -16.15
C CYS A 864 13.91 -25.63 -15.93
N LYS A 865 14.14 -24.87 -17.01
CA LYS A 865 14.46 -23.44 -16.98
C LYS A 865 13.42 -22.65 -16.18
N LYS A 866 13.89 -21.79 -15.28
CA LYS A 866 13.08 -20.83 -14.50
C LYS A 866 13.42 -19.41 -14.94
N SER A 867 12.42 -18.52 -14.91
CA SER A 867 12.55 -17.12 -15.32
C SER A 867 12.49 -16.21 -14.08
N VAL A 868 13.60 -15.56 -13.73
CA VAL A 868 13.65 -14.65 -12.57
C VAL A 868 13.29 -13.24 -13.03
N TRP A 869 12.27 -12.67 -12.40
CA TRP A 869 11.76 -11.32 -12.67
C TRP A 869 11.86 -10.45 -11.43
N ILE A 870 12.49 -9.29 -11.60
CA ILE A 870 12.72 -8.29 -10.57
C ILE A 870 11.82 -7.10 -10.88
N ILE A 871 10.70 -6.97 -10.19
CA ILE A 871 9.64 -6.01 -10.50
C ILE A 871 9.64 -4.88 -9.46
N GLY A 872 9.62 -3.63 -9.91
CA GLY A 872 9.51 -2.49 -9.00
C GLY A 872 9.18 -1.18 -9.70
N GLY A 873 8.79 -0.17 -8.93
CA GLY A 873 8.49 1.17 -9.44
C GLY A 873 9.75 2.02 -9.64
N ASP A 874 9.56 3.23 -10.16
CA ASP A 874 10.68 4.15 -10.39
C ASP A 874 11.42 4.58 -9.12
N GLY A 875 10.71 4.77 -8.01
CA GLY A 875 11.36 5.12 -6.74
C GLY A 875 12.31 4.06 -6.18
N TRP A 876 12.13 2.80 -6.55
CA TRP A 876 13.12 1.77 -6.27
C TRP A 876 14.30 1.87 -7.25
N ALA A 877 14.01 1.76 -8.55
CA ALA A 877 15.05 1.58 -9.56
C ALA A 877 15.93 2.82 -9.79
N TYR A 878 15.39 4.03 -9.61
CA TYR A 878 16.12 5.27 -9.86
C TYR A 878 16.78 5.82 -8.61
N ASP A 879 16.22 5.55 -7.42
CA ASP A 879 16.59 6.15 -6.15
C ASP A 879 17.18 5.13 -5.16
N ILE A 880 16.35 4.53 -4.29
CA ILE A 880 16.84 3.82 -3.10
C ILE A 880 17.55 2.50 -3.43
N GLY A 881 17.06 1.77 -4.44
CA GLY A 881 17.62 0.49 -4.87
C GLY A 881 18.53 0.59 -6.09
N PHE A 882 18.84 1.80 -6.57
CA PHE A 882 19.62 1.97 -7.79
C PHE A 882 21.02 1.35 -7.70
N GLY A 883 21.68 1.43 -6.53
CA GLY A 883 22.99 0.78 -6.33
C GLY A 883 22.91 -0.74 -6.52
N GLY A 884 21.85 -1.36 -6.00
CA GLY A 884 21.55 -2.77 -6.22
C GLY A 884 21.25 -3.10 -7.68
N VAL A 885 20.39 -2.30 -8.33
CA VAL A 885 20.06 -2.46 -9.76
C VAL A 885 21.32 -2.41 -10.62
N ASP A 886 22.18 -1.40 -10.42
CA ASP A 886 23.44 -1.25 -11.14
C ASP A 886 24.35 -2.48 -10.95
N HIS A 887 24.51 -2.94 -9.70
CA HIS A 887 25.32 -4.12 -9.40
C HIS A 887 24.79 -5.40 -10.07
N VAL A 888 23.46 -5.60 -10.08
CA VAL A 888 22.83 -6.75 -10.72
C VAL A 888 22.97 -6.71 -12.23
N LEU A 889 22.81 -5.54 -12.86
CA LEU A 889 23.07 -5.36 -14.29
C LEU A 889 24.53 -5.65 -14.63
N ALA A 890 25.48 -5.22 -13.80
CA ALA A 890 26.91 -5.48 -13.99
C ALA A 890 27.29 -6.96 -13.80
N SER A 891 26.50 -7.75 -13.06
CA SER A 891 26.81 -9.13 -12.71
C SER A 891 26.85 -10.11 -13.91
N GLY A 892 26.18 -9.76 -15.01
CA GLY A 892 26.02 -10.64 -16.16
C GLY A 892 25.11 -11.85 -15.95
N ARG A 893 24.44 -11.98 -14.81
CA ARG A 893 23.51 -13.08 -14.54
C ARG A 893 22.18 -12.90 -15.26
N ASN A 894 21.58 -14.01 -15.67
CA ASN A 894 20.30 -14.04 -16.39
C ASN A 894 19.11 -13.71 -15.46
N VAL A 895 18.73 -12.43 -15.43
CA VAL A 895 17.59 -11.89 -14.68
C VAL A 895 16.87 -10.83 -15.51
N ASN A 896 15.56 -10.70 -15.31
CA ASN A 896 14.71 -9.74 -16.02
C ASN A 896 14.22 -8.67 -15.06
N ILE A 897 14.66 -7.42 -15.22
CA ILE A 897 14.20 -6.27 -14.44
C ILE A 897 13.05 -5.59 -15.17
N LEU A 898 11.90 -5.44 -14.50
CA LEU A 898 10.75 -4.67 -14.99
C LEU A 898 10.54 -3.44 -14.10
N VAL A 899 10.90 -2.27 -14.63
CA VAL A 899 10.68 -0.98 -13.99
C VAL A 899 9.36 -0.38 -14.46
N LEU A 900 8.42 -0.22 -13.54
CA LEU A 900 7.11 0.39 -13.75
C LEU A 900 7.25 1.89 -13.45
N ASP A 901 7.62 2.67 -14.47
CA ASP A 901 7.99 4.08 -14.30
C ASP A 901 6.74 4.96 -14.31
N THR A 902 6.33 5.33 -13.09
CA THR A 902 5.25 6.28 -12.86
C THR A 902 5.75 7.70 -12.68
N GLU A 903 7.06 7.93 -12.78
CA GLU A 903 7.69 9.24 -12.62
C GLU A 903 7.49 9.94 -11.26
N VAL A 904 7.01 9.22 -10.25
CA VAL A 904 6.82 9.67 -8.86
C VAL A 904 6.73 8.46 -7.93
N TYR A 905 6.90 8.66 -6.62
CA TYR A 905 6.60 7.62 -5.65
C TYR A 905 5.08 7.51 -5.49
N SER A 906 4.47 6.74 -6.38
CA SER A 906 3.02 6.63 -6.47
C SER A 906 2.38 6.10 -5.18
N ASN A 907 3.03 5.16 -4.47
CA ASN A 907 2.47 4.53 -3.27
C ASN A 907 2.29 5.48 -2.09
N THR A 908 3.30 6.28 -1.83
CA THR A 908 3.38 7.16 -0.66
C THR A 908 2.75 8.53 -0.90
N GLY A 909 1.99 8.68 -1.99
CA GLY A 909 1.19 9.86 -2.30
C GLY A 909 1.86 10.87 -3.23
N GLY A 910 2.73 10.42 -4.14
CA GLY A 910 3.26 11.23 -5.23
C GLY A 910 4.44 12.12 -4.83
N GLN A 911 5.46 11.54 -4.17
CA GLN A 911 6.73 12.21 -3.93
C GLN A 911 7.58 12.25 -5.19
N THR A 912 8.43 13.27 -5.27
CA THR A 912 9.45 13.40 -6.31
C THR A 912 10.41 12.21 -6.28
N SER A 913 10.69 11.63 -7.45
CA SER A 913 11.75 10.65 -7.68
C SER A 913 12.82 11.23 -8.62
N LYS A 914 13.96 10.55 -8.76
CA LYS A 914 14.93 10.88 -9.83
C LYS A 914 14.37 10.63 -11.23
N SER A 915 13.26 9.89 -11.38
CA SER A 915 12.58 9.71 -12.65
C SER A 915 11.50 10.77 -12.93
N THR A 916 11.17 11.65 -11.97
CA THR A 916 10.27 12.79 -12.17
C THR A 916 10.83 13.77 -13.22
N PRO A 917 10.02 14.22 -14.21
CA PRO A 917 10.46 15.12 -15.26
C PRO A 917 10.60 16.58 -14.79
N LEU A 918 11.34 17.37 -15.58
CA LEU A 918 11.53 18.80 -15.36
C LEU A 918 10.17 19.54 -15.36
N GLY A 919 9.96 20.42 -14.39
CA GLY A 919 8.74 21.22 -14.25
C GLY A 919 7.53 20.49 -13.67
N ALA A 920 7.60 19.17 -13.43
CA ALA A 920 6.51 18.46 -12.74
C ALA A 920 6.47 18.81 -11.26
N VAL A 921 5.26 19.08 -10.76
CA VAL A 921 4.96 19.33 -9.35
C VAL A 921 4.66 17.99 -8.66
N ALA A 922 5.43 17.71 -7.62
CA ALA A 922 5.22 16.58 -6.72
C ALA A 922 5.57 16.99 -5.27
N LYS A 923 5.31 16.13 -4.28
CA LYS A 923 5.81 16.40 -2.92
C LYS A 923 7.35 16.48 -2.95
N PHE A 924 7.92 17.44 -2.24
CA PHE A 924 9.35 17.84 -2.30
C PHE A 924 9.79 18.59 -3.58
N SER A 925 8.89 18.88 -4.52
CA SER A 925 9.11 19.74 -5.68
C SER A 925 7.88 20.61 -5.98
N ALA A 926 7.36 21.29 -4.95
CA ALA A 926 6.11 22.06 -5.03
C ALA A 926 6.16 23.19 -6.08
N SER A 927 7.34 23.75 -6.35
CA SER A 927 7.60 24.76 -7.38
C SER A 927 8.03 24.16 -8.73
N GLY A 928 7.74 22.88 -8.96
CA GLY A 928 8.25 22.13 -10.11
C GLY A 928 9.67 21.61 -9.88
N LYS A 929 9.97 20.40 -10.34
CA LYS A 929 11.33 19.84 -10.28
C LYS A 929 12.25 20.60 -11.22
N ALA A 930 13.35 21.12 -10.69
CA ALA A 930 14.31 21.96 -11.43
C ALA A 930 15.40 21.17 -12.19
N THR A 931 15.43 19.84 -12.06
CA THR A 931 16.42 18.98 -12.73
C THR A 931 15.74 18.04 -13.72
N ALA A 932 16.45 17.66 -14.78
CA ALA A 932 15.97 16.69 -15.75
C ALA A 932 15.76 15.29 -15.13
N LYS A 933 14.97 14.46 -15.82
CA LYS A 933 14.80 13.04 -15.50
C LYS A 933 16.15 12.32 -15.63
N LYS A 934 16.54 11.51 -14.64
CA LYS A 934 17.69 10.61 -14.75
C LYS A 934 17.43 9.60 -15.88
N ASP A 935 18.38 9.42 -16.78
CA ASP A 935 18.24 8.47 -17.90
C ASP A 935 18.78 7.09 -17.52
N LEU A 936 17.93 6.25 -16.90
CA LEU A 936 18.31 4.90 -16.48
C LEU A 936 18.61 3.98 -17.67
N ALA A 937 17.90 4.15 -18.78
CA ALA A 937 18.11 3.35 -19.98
C ALA A 937 19.52 3.55 -20.53
N LEU A 938 19.96 4.81 -20.64
CA LEU A 938 21.29 5.14 -21.13
C LEU A 938 22.39 4.62 -20.20
N LEU A 939 22.19 4.69 -18.88
CA LEU A 939 23.14 4.12 -17.91
C LEU A 939 23.26 2.60 -18.07
N ALA A 940 22.14 1.89 -18.25
CA ALA A 940 22.14 0.46 -18.47
C ALA A 940 22.81 0.05 -19.79
N MET A 941 22.64 0.83 -20.86
CA MET A 941 23.30 0.61 -22.16
C MET A 941 24.82 0.82 -22.13
N ASP A 942 25.39 1.34 -21.04
CA ASP A 942 26.84 1.48 -20.93
C ASP A 942 27.53 0.11 -20.75
N TYR A 943 26.81 -0.86 -20.19
CA TYR A 943 27.25 -2.26 -20.08
C TYR A 943 27.07 -2.99 -21.42
N SER A 944 28.07 -3.80 -21.79
CA SER A 944 28.11 -4.49 -23.10
C SER A 944 27.17 -5.69 -23.23
N ASN A 945 26.63 -6.19 -22.13
CA ASN A 945 25.87 -7.44 -22.05
C ASN A 945 24.44 -7.26 -21.50
N VAL A 946 23.98 -6.02 -21.34
CA VAL A 946 22.63 -5.73 -20.83
C VAL A 946 21.65 -5.50 -21.98
N TYR A 947 20.54 -6.23 -22.00
CA TYR A 947 19.41 -5.91 -22.87
C TYR A 947 18.60 -4.75 -22.26
N VAL A 948 18.30 -3.71 -23.03
CA VAL A 948 17.55 -2.54 -22.54
C VAL A 948 16.36 -2.25 -23.45
N ALA A 949 15.16 -2.13 -22.89
CA ALA A 949 13.98 -1.70 -23.64
C ALA A 949 13.20 -0.60 -22.93
N HIS A 950 12.69 0.34 -23.73
CA HIS A 950 11.81 1.41 -23.27
C HIS A 950 10.45 1.25 -23.98
N VAL A 951 9.39 1.00 -23.19
CA VAL A 951 8.12 0.50 -23.71
C VAL A 951 6.93 1.36 -23.27
N ALA A 952 5.90 1.42 -24.12
CA ALA A 952 4.59 1.96 -23.81
C ALA A 952 3.53 1.21 -24.65
N TYR A 953 2.70 0.38 -24.02
CA TYR A 953 1.83 -0.56 -24.75
C TYR A 953 0.81 0.13 -25.67
N ALA A 954 0.29 1.29 -25.27
CA ALA A 954 -0.65 2.05 -26.12
C ALA A 954 0.09 2.92 -27.15
N GLY A 955 1.40 3.14 -26.98
CA GLY A 955 2.25 3.73 -28.00
C GLY A 955 2.53 2.76 -29.15
N LYS A 956 2.92 1.52 -28.84
CA LYS A 956 3.17 0.45 -29.83
C LYS A 956 3.11 -0.93 -29.18
N ASP A 957 1.94 -1.56 -29.19
CA ASP A 957 1.66 -2.85 -28.53
C ASP A 957 2.60 -3.99 -28.97
N VAL A 958 2.81 -4.15 -30.28
CA VAL A 958 3.71 -5.18 -30.84
C VAL A 958 5.17 -4.98 -30.38
N GLN A 959 5.62 -3.73 -30.25
CA GLN A 959 6.98 -3.46 -29.72
C GLN A 959 7.09 -3.87 -28.26
N THR A 960 6.07 -3.60 -27.46
CA THR A 960 6.04 -4.01 -26.05
C THR A 960 6.09 -5.53 -25.93
N LEU A 961 5.29 -6.26 -26.73
CA LEU A 961 5.33 -7.73 -26.75
C LEU A 961 6.72 -8.25 -27.12
N ASN A 962 7.32 -7.74 -28.19
CA ASN A 962 8.65 -8.17 -28.63
C ASN A 962 9.74 -7.86 -27.59
N ALA A 963 9.67 -6.73 -26.90
CA ALA A 963 10.62 -6.38 -25.84
C ALA A 963 10.61 -7.41 -24.69
N PHE A 964 9.43 -7.90 -24.29
CA PHE A 964 9.33 -8.92 -23.24
C PHE A 964 9.89 -10.27 -23.70
N LEU A 965 9.58 -10.68 -24.92
CA LEU A 965 10.10 -11.93 -25.51
C LEU A 965 11.62 -11.89 -25.68
N GLU A 966 12.15 -10.78 -26.18
CA GLU A 966 13.59 -10.60 -26.41
C GLU A 966 14.38 -10.51 -25.11
N ALA A 967 13.87 -9.78 -24.11
CA ALA A 967 14.47 -9.66 -22.79
C ALA A 967 14.58 -11.02 -22.09
N GLU A 968 13.53 -11.83 -22.11
CA GLU A 968 13.52 -13.15 -21.46
C GLU A 968 14.39 -14.18 -22.19
N ALA A 969 14.47 -14.05 -23.50
CA ALA A 969 15.33 -14.89 -24.34
C ALA A 969 16.82 -14.50 -24.29
N HIS A 970 17.16 -13.32 -23.77
CA HIS A 970 18.54 -12.89 -23.60
C HIS A 970 19.19 -13.69 -22.46
N ASP A 971 20.35 -14.28 -22.72
CA ASP A 971 21.09 -15.02 -21.68
C ASP A 971 22.01 -14.09 -20.89
N GLY A 972 21.38 -13.23 -20.11
CA GLY A 972 22.07 -12.19 -19.35
C GLY A 972 21.07 -11.23 -18.71
N PRO A 973 21.56 -10.12 -18.15
CA PRO A 973 20.72 -9.13 -17.49
C PRO A 973 19.88 -8.38 -18.53
N SER A 974 18.59 -8.26 -18.25
CA SER A 974 17.63 -7.51 -19.07
C SER A 974 16.94 -6.45 -18.21
N ILE A 975 16.70 -5.26 -18.77
CA ILE A 975 15.90 -4.22 -18.12
C ILE A 975 14.86 -3.65 -19.09
N ILE A 976 13.60 -3.69 -18.67
CA ILE A 976 12.46 -3.10 -19.37
C ILE A 976 11.96 -1.93 -18.53
N ILE A 977 11.97 -0.73 -19.09
CA ILE A 977 11.44 0.48 -18.46
C ILE A 977 10.12 0.83 -19.14
N ALA A 978 9.03 0.67 -18.40
CA ALA A 978 7.67 0.77 -18.91
C ALA A 978 6.98 2.03 -18.41
N TYR A 979 6.46 2.86 -19.32
CA TYR A 979 5.68 4.03 -18.94
C TYR A 979 4.35 3.60 -18.33
N ALA A 980 4.09 4.03 -17.10
CA ALA A 980 2.89 3.68 -16.35
C ALA A 980 2.14 4.95 -15.90
N PRO A 981 1.14 5.42 -16.68
CA PRO A 981 0.26 6.52 -16.23
C PRO A 981 -0.39 6.22 -14.88
N CYS A 982 -0.41 7.24 -14.00
CA CYS A 982 -0.85 7.10 -12.62
C CYS A 982 -1.82 8.22 -12.22
N ILE A 983 -2.71 7.96 -11.26
CA ILE A 983 -3.58 8.98 -10.67
C ILE A 983 -2.80 10.18 -10.11
N ALA A 984 -1.53 9.97 -9.71
CA ALA A 984 -0.64 11.03 -9.22
C ALA A 984 -0.23 12.04 -10.31
N HIS A 985 -0.41 11.71 -11.59
CA HIS A 985 -0.26 12.67 -12.69
C HIS A 985 -1.42 13.68 -12.72
N GLY A 986 -2.52 13.37 -12.03
CA GLY A 986 -3.75 14.15 -12.04
C GLY A 986 -4.44 14.08 -13.40
N VAL A 987 -4.53 12.87 -13.95
CA VAL A 987 -5.25 12.53 -15.18
C VAL A 987 -6.36 11.53 -14.84
N ASP A 988 -7.50 11.65 -15.50
CA ASP A 988 -8.51 10.59 -15.51
C ASP A 988 -7.97 9.38 -16.29
N LEU A 989 -7.72 8.28 -15.57
CA LEU A 989 -7.11 7.06 -16.12
C LEU A 989 -8.00 6.31 -17.11
N SER A 990 -9.26 6.70 -17.32
CA SER A 990 -10.00 6.27 -18.52
C SER A 990 -9.33 6.75 -19.82
N ASN A 991 -8.46 7.76 -19.74
CA ASN A 991 -7.64 8.28 -20.84
C ASN A 991 -6.20 7.73 -20.84
N ASN A 992 -5.91 6.61 -20.15
CA ASN A 992 -4.56 6.04 -20.05
C ASN A 992 -3.87 5.89 -21.42
N HIS A 993 -4.56 5.31 -22.41
CA HIS A 993 -3.99 5.13 -23.75
C HIS A 993 -3.61 6.44 -24.43
N ARG A 994 -4.48 7.44 -24.30
CA ARG A 994 -4.21 8.79 -24.81
C ARG A 994 -2.94 9.35 -24.21
N GLN A 995 -2.73 9.18 -22.90
CA GLN A 995 -1.52 9.68 -22.24
C GLN A 995 -0.25 9.01 -22.75
N GLN A 996 -0.24 7.68 -22.89
CA GLN A 996 0.92 6.99 -23.46
C GLN A 996 1.20 7.42 -24.91
N MET A 997 0.16 7.58 -25.73
CA MET A 997 0.32 8.07 -27.10
C MET A 997 0.87 9.50 -27.15
N LEU A 998 0.39 10.40 -26.28
CA LEU A 998 0.90 11.78 -26.19
C LEU A 998 2.36 11.80 -25.70
N ALA A 999 2.70 10.98 -24.71
CA ALA A 999 4.07 10.86 -24.20
C ALA A 999 5.04 10.40 -25.29
N VAL A 1000 4.66 9.40 -26.11
CA VAL A 1000 5.49 8.95 -27.24
C VAL A 1000 5.56 10.02 -28.33
N LYS A 1001 4.42 10.56 -28.77
CA LYS A 1001 4.37 11.53 -29.88
C LYS A 1001 5.06 12.86 -29.57
N SER A 1002 5.09 13.27 -28.30
CA SER A 1002 5.79 14.48 -27.87
C SER A 1002 7.30 14.28 -27.68
N GLY A 1003 7.79 13.04 -27.70
CA GLY A 1003 9.16 12.69 -27.34
C GLY A 1003 9.44 12.59 -25.84
N HIS A 1004 8.43 12.82 -24.98
CA HIS A 1004 8.53 12.58 -23.54
C HIS A 1004 9.05 11.16 -23.25
N TRP A 1005 8.57 10.19 -24.03
CA TRP A 1005 8.87 8.77 -23.87
C TRP A 1005 9.22 8.09 -25.22
N PRO A 1006 10.47 8.17 -25.70
CA PRO A 1006 10.88 7.51 -26.95
C PRO A 1006 10.82 5.98 -26.80
N LEU A 1007 10.42 5.23 -27.82
CA LEU A 1007 10.40 3.76 -27.76
C LEU A 1007 11.62 3.19 -28.46
N PHE A 1008 12.33 2.27 -27.83
CA PHE A 1008 13.50 1.60 -28.42
C PHE A 1008 13.81 0.27 -27.72
N ARG A 1009 14.68 -0.51 -28.36
CA ARG A 1009 15.27 -1.73 -27.81
C ARG A 1009 16.77 -1.77 -28.14
N PHE A 1010 17.59 -2.12 -27.17
CA PHE A 1010 19.02 -2.33 -27.30
C PHE A 1010 19.30 -3.81 -27.01
N ASP A 1011 19.71 -4.55 -28.04
CA ASP A 1011 19.98 -5.98 -27.95
C ASP A 1011 21.47 -6.27 -28.15
N PRO A 1012 22.23 -6.58 -27.08
CA PRO A 1012 23.68 -6.80 -27.17
C PRO A 1012 24.05 -8.00 -28.05
N ARG A 1013 23.14 -8.95 -28.28
CA ARG A 1013 23.38 -10.11 -29.17
C ARG A 1013 23.59 -9.69 -30.63
N LYS A 1014 23.04 -8.55 -31.04
CA LYS A 1014 23.26 -7.99 -32.39
C LYS A 1014 24.67 -7.44 -32.55
N ALA A 1015 25.22 -6.82 -31.51
CA ALA A 1015 26.59 -6.32 -31.53
C ALA A 1015 27.59 -7.48 -31.75
N ALA A 1016 27.35 -8.65 -31.15
CA ALA A 1016 28.14 -9.86 -31.39
C ALA A 1016 28.08 -10.37 -32.85
N GLN A 1017 27.08 -9.93 -33.63
CA GLN A 1017 26.92 -10.24 -35.06
C GLN A 1017 27.40 -9.10 -35.98
N GLY A 1018 28.07 -8.06 -35.44
CA GLY A 1018 28.46 -6.87 -36.21
C GLY A 1018 27.28 -6.00 -36.65
N LYS A 1019 26.13 -6.10 -35.97
CA LYS A 1019 24.93 -5.30 -36.24
C LYS A 1019 24.71 -4.30 -35.12
N ASN A 1020 24.11 -3.15 -35.43
CA ASN A 1020 23.79 -2.17 -34.41
C ASN A 1020 22.82 -2.76 -33.37
N PRO A 1021 23.18 -2.78 -32.08
CA PRO A 1021 22.31 -3.26 -31.00
C PRO A 1021 21.08 -2.38 -30.79
N MET A 1022 21.16 -1.08 -31.09
CA MET A 1022 20.09 -0.11 -30.90
C MET A 1022 19.09 -0.13 -32.05
N HIS A 1023 17.81 -0.32 -31.71
CA HIS A 1023 16.68 -0.20 -32.63
C HIS A 1023 15.70 0.84 -32.07
N LEU A 1024 15.60 2.00 -32.72
CA LEU A 1024 14.66 3.06 -32.37
C LEU A 1024 13.28 2.75 -32.96
N ASP A 1025 12.31 2.48 -32.10
CA ASP A 1025 10.98 1.98 -32.45
C ASP A 1025 9.91 3.08 -32.61
N SER A 1026 10.13 4.25 -32.02
CA SER A 1026 9.28 5.44 -32.14
C SER A 1026 9.76 6.37 -33.26
N ALA A 1027 8.81 6.96 -33.98
CA ALA A 1027 9.08 8.05 -34.90
C ALA A 1027 9.56 9.34 -34.19
N GLU A 1028 10.01 10.30 -34.96
CA GLU A 1028 10.39 11.63 -34.46
C GLU A 1028 9.21 12.32 -33.76
N PRO A 1029 9.45 13.12 -32.70
CA PRO A 1029 8.39 13.86 -32.03
C PRO A 1029 7.54 14.65 -33.03
N SER A 1030 6.23 14.39 -33.02
CA SER A 1030 5.26 14.90 -34.01
C SER A 1030 4.26 15.89 -33.43
N ILE A 1031 4.28 16.11 -32.11
CA ILE A 1031 3.50 17.13 -31.43
C ILE A 1031 4.40 17.95 -30.49
N PRO A 1032 4.06 19.23 -30.22
CA PRO A 1032 4.75 20.02 -29.20
C PRO A 1032 4.66 19.36 -27.81
N TYR A 1033 5.74 19.43 -27.03
CA TYR A 1033 5.78 18.91 -25.65
C TYR A 1033 4.72 19.57 -24.75
N ARG A 1034 4.41 20.85 -25.02
CA ARG A 1034 3.33 21.62 -24.36
C ARG A 1034 1.99 20.89 -24.38
N ASP A 1035 1.67 20.20 -25.47
CA ASP A 1035 0.37 19.53 -25.65
C ASP A 1035 0.23 18.29 -24.78
N PHE A 1036 1.34 17.64 -24.43
CA PHE A 1036 1.37 16.56 -23.45
C PHE A 1036 1.20 17.12 -22.02
N VAL A 1037 2.09 18.03 -21.61
CA VAL A 1037 2.13 18.52 -20.22
C VAL A 1037 0.86 19.27 -19.80
N LYS A 1038 0.17 19.96 -20.73
CA LYS A 1038 -1.12 20.62 -20.45
C LYS A 1038 -2.23 19.66 -20.05
N THR A 1039 -2.10 18.38 -20.39
CA THR A 1039 -3.13 17.37 -20.07
C THR A 1039 -3.00 16.81 -18.66
N GLU A 1040 -1.92 17.10 -17.95
CA GLU A 1040 -1.65 16.54 -16.62
C GLU A 1040 -1.66 17.64 -15.54
N THR A 1041 -2.36 17.38 -14.44
CA THR A 1041 -2.47 18.37 -13.35
C THR A 1041 -1.10 18.69 -12.74
N ARG A 1042 -0.21 17.70 -12.67
CA ARG A 1042 1.15 17.85 -12.11
C ARG A 1042 2.01 18.91 -12.83
N PHE A 1043 1.70 19.27 -14.07
CA PHE A 1043 2.34 20.41 -14.74
C PHE A 1043 1.44 21.64 -14.72
N SER A 1044 0.14 21.47 -15.03
CA SER A 1044 -0.81 22.59 -15.14
C SER A 1044 -0.89 23.48 -13.88
N MET A 1045 -0.75 22.88 -12.69
CA MET A 1045 -0.76 23.60 -11.41
C MET A 1045 0.42 24.57 -11.27
N LEU A 1046 1.55 24.30 -11.94
CA LEU A 1046 2.69 25.19 -11.88
C LEU A 1046 2.41 26.52 -12.56
N TRP A 1047 1.67 26.55 -13.68
CA TRP A 1047 1.25 27.81 -14.32
C TRP A 1047 0.35 28.66 -13.41
N GLN A 1048 -0.37 28.04 -12.47
CA GLN A 1048 -1.22 28.78 -11.53
C GLN A 1048 -0.42 29.38 -10.35
N THR A 1049 0.68 28.73 -9.95
CA THR A 1049 1.43 29.10 -8.74
C THR A 1049 2.74 29.83 -9.04
N HIS A 1050 3.40 29.49 -10.15
CA HIS A 1050 4.69 30.01 -10.60
C HIS A 1050 4.73 30.10 -12.15
N PRO A 1051 3.96 31.02 -12.77
CA PRO A 1051 3.77 31.07 -14.23
C PRO A 1051 5.07 31.26 -15.04
N GLU A 1052 5.98 32.11 -14.57
CA GLU A 1052 7.25 32.36 -15.24
C GLU A 1052 8.15 31.12 -15.24
N ALA A 1053 8.28 30.46 -14.09
CA ALA A 1053 9.03 29.21 -13.96
C ALA A 1053 8.41 28.09 -14.82
N ALA A 1054 7.08 28.03 -14.91
CA ALA A 1054 6.39 27.05 -15.75
C ALA A 1054 6.75 27.18 -17.23
N GLU A 1055 6.78 28.41 -17.77
CA GLU A 1055 7.19 28.66 -19.16
C GLU A 1055 8.68 28.39 -19.39
N GLN A 1056 9.55 28.76 -18.44
CA GLN A 1056 10.99 28.45 -18.51
C GLN A 1056 11.25 26.94 -18.52
N PHE A 1057 10.66 26.18 -17.59
CA PHE A 1057 10.81 24.73 -17.56
C PHE A 1057 10.22 24.07 -18.78
N LEU A 1058 9.12 24.57 -19.32
CA LEU A 1058 8.54 24.04 -20.54
C LEU A 1058 9.49 24.22 -21.74
N ALA A 1059 10.08 25.41 -21.90
CA ALA A 1059 11.04 25.67 -22.97
C ALA A 1059 12.26 24.74 -22.86
N GLN A 1060 12.82 24.60 -21.66
CA GLN A 1060 13.94 23.69 -21.40
C GLN A 1060 13.55 22.23 -21.66
N ALA A 1061 12.39 21.77 -21.16
CA ALA A 1061 11.95 20.39 -21.34
C ALA A 1061 11.71 20.05 -22.83
N GLN A 1062 11.20 21.00 -23.61
CA GLN A 1062 11.04 20.84 -25.05
C GLN A 1062 12.39 20.68 -25.77
N GLU A 1063 13.43 21.37 -25.32
CA GLU A 1063 14.79 21.20 -25.82
C GLU A 1063 15.38 19.85 -25.40
N ASP A 1064 15.30 19.50 -24.11
CA ASP A 1064 15.80 18.24 -23.55
C ASP A 1064 15.21 17.02 -24.26
N VAL A 1065 13.90 17.05 -24.53
CA VAL A 1065 13.21 15.98 -25.26
C VAL A 1065 13.71 15.84 -26.70
N ARG A 1066 13.91 16.97 -27.40
CA ARG A 1066 14.48 16.95 -28.77
C ARG A 1066 15.91 16.41 -28.77
N ASN A 1067 16.74 16.87 -27.83
CA ASN A 1067 18.14 16.46 -27.72
C ASN A 1067 18.25 14.97 -27.38
N ARG A 1068 17.44 14.46 -26.43
CA ARG A 1068 17.41 13.04 -26.09
C ARG A 1068 16.99 12.17 -27.27
N TYR A 1069 15.95 12.57 -28.02
CA TYR A 1069 15.55 11.82 -29.21
C TYR A 1069 16.66 11.79 -30.27
N ARG A 1070 17.28 12.96 -30.57
CA ARG A 1070 18.40 13.06 -31.52
C ARG A 1070 19.56 12.16 -31.11
N TYR A 1071 19.91 12.14 -29.83
CA TYR A 1071 20.98 11.30 -29.31
C TYR A 1071 20.70 9.80 -29.51
N TYR A 1072 19.48 9.33 -29.17
CA TYR A 1072 19.11 7.93 -29.43
C TYR A 1072 19.05 7.58 -30.92
N LYS A 1073 18.62 8.53 -31.76
CA LYS A 1073 18.63 8.38 -33.22
C LYS A 1073 20.06 8.19 -33.74
N GLN A 1074 21.00 9.04 -33.33
CA GLN A 1074 22.42 8.90 -33.65
C GLN A 1074 22.94 7.51 -33.25
N LEU A 1075 22.65 7.05 -32.02
CA LEU A 1075 23.04 5.71 -31.57
C LEU A 1075 22.48 4.60 -32.45
N SER A 1076 21.24 4.73 -32.96
CA SER A 1076 20.62 3.75 -33.85
C SER A 1076 21.16 3.76 -35.29
N GLU A 1077 21.81 4.85 -35.70
CA GLU A 1077 22.38 5.04 -37.04
C GLU A 1077 23.89 4.75 -37.10
N LEU A 1078 24.53 4.55 -35.94
CA LEU A 1078 25.93 4.16 -35.86
C LEU A 1078 26.22 2.88 -36.65
N ASP A 1079 27.35 2.85 -37.34
CA ASP A 1079 27.87 1.65 -38.01
C ASP A 1079 28.61 0.75 -37.01
N TRP A 1080 28.35 -0.56 -37.09
CA TRP A 1080 28.93 -1.62 -36.27
C TRP A 1080 29.63 -2.70 -37.11
N SER A 1081 29.86 -2.42 -38.40
CA SER A 1081 30.42 -3.36 -39.38
C SER A 1081 31.93 -3.58 -39.25
N GLU A 1082 32.68 -2.64 -38.64
CA GLU A 1082 34.11 -2.77 -38.34
C GLU A 1082 34.36 -2.90 -36.83
N THR A 1083 35.45 -3.59 -36.45
CA THR A 1083 35.92 -3.83 -35.07
C THR A 1083 36.40 -2.55 -34.36
N THR A 1084 35.69 -1.45 -34.55
CA THR A 1084 35.94 -0.17 -33.91
C THR A 1084 35.40 -0.23 -32.49
N ARG A 1085 36.29 -0.05 -31.51
CA ARG A 1085 35.93 -0.11 -30.09
C ARG A 1085 34.82 0.90 -29.81
N VAL A 1086 33.72 0.45 -29.18
CA VAL A 1086 32.57 1.25 -28.75
C VAL A 1086 32.98 2.54 -28.01
N SER A 1087 34.11 2.50 -27.30
CA SER A 1087 34.70 3.66 -26.61
C SER A 1087 35.13 4.81 -27.54
N ALA A 1088 35.59 4.53 -28.76
CA ALA A 1088 36.01 5.54 -29.72
C ALA A 1088 34.80 6.31 -30.30
N VAL A 1089 33.71 5.59 -30.58
CA VAL A 1089 32.47 6.17 -31.12
C VAL A 1089 31.73 7.00 -30.05
N LYS A 1090 31.67 6.51 -28.79
CA LYS A 1090 31.12 7.28 -27.66
C LYS A 1090 31.92 8.57 -27.37
N ALA A 1091 33.24 8.56 -27.59
CA ALA A 1091 34.08 9.74 -27.43
C ALA A 1091 33.88 10.78 -28.54
N GLN A 1092 33.58 10.36 -29.78
CA GLN A 1092 33.23 11.27 -30.88
C GLN A 1092 31.88 11.95 -30.67
N LEU A 1093 30.82 11.19 -30.31
CA LEU A 1093 29.48 11.74 -30.09
C LEU A 1093 29.39 12.71 -28.89
N LYS A 1094 30.26 12.57 -27.88
CA LYS A 1094 30.32 13.51 -26.75
C LYS A 1094 31.03 14.83 -27.09
N ASN A 1095 31.82 14.87 -28.16
CA ASN A 1095 32.71 16.00 -28.49
C ASN A 1095 32.27 16.77 -29.74
N GLU A 1096 31.21 16.39 -30.44
CA GLU A 1096 30.66 17.19 -31.54
C GLU A 1096 29.89 18.40 -30.98
N PRO A 1097 30.30 19.65 -31.27
CA PRO A 1097 29.49 20.82 -30.96
C PRO A 1097 28.24 20.79 -31.83
N THR A 1098 27.11 21.18 -31.25
CA THR A 1098 25.85 21.44 -31.96
C THR A 1098 26.07 22.39 -33.13
N GLN A 1099 26.21 21.87 -34.35
CA GLN A 1099 25.99 22.67 -35.55
C GLN A 1099 24.48 22.88 -35.69
N GLU A 1100 24.02 24.07 -35.32
CA GLU A 1100 22.73 24.59 -35.78
C GLU A 1100 22.73 24.56 -37.31
N THR A 1101 21.93 23.67 -37.88
CA THR A 1101 21.59 23.74 -39.30
C THR A 1101 20.47 24.77 -39.44
N ASP A 1102 20.90 25.95 -39.85
CA ASP A 1102 20.07 27.10 -40.19
C ASP A 1102 19.29 26.78 -41.48
N HIS A 1103 18.06 26.30 -41.35
CA HIS A 1103 17.14 26.10 -42.48
C HIS A 1103 15.77 26.73 -42.17
N GLY A 1104 15.66 27.99 -42.63
CA GLY A 1104 14.52 28.70 -43.22
C GLY A 1104 13.10 28.25 -42.91
#